data_AF-A0A523P408-F1
#
_entry.id   AF-A0A523P408-F1
#
_cell.length_a   1.000
_cell.length_b   1.000
_cell.length_c   1.000
_cell.angle_alpha   90.00
_cell.angle_beta   90.00
_cell.angle_gamma   90.00
#
_symmetry.space_group_name_H-M   'P 1'
#
loop_
_entity.id
_entity.type
_entity.pdbx_description
1 polymer ?
#
loop_
_entity_poly.entity_id
_entity_poly.type
_entity_poly.pdbx_seq_one_letter_code
_entity_poly.pdbx_strand_id
1 'polypeptide(L)'
;MSQPRTLVLFVAVCAIVAFYFFDLGVYFRLDYLQGRQAQLTAYVASAPLQSAAAYFCLYVLVTALSLPGALVLTLVGGGIFGLIWGTILVSVASTLGATAAFLVSRYLFRDAVGRRFQSRMAAIDKGIVNDGAFYLFTLRLVPLFPFFVINLLMGLTAIKAWTFLFVSQAGMFPATLVFVNAGTQIAKIDSLGSILSPGIIASFAALGAFPLIARSIVARVKARRILKPYAKPKRFDRNLIVIGAGSAGLVSSYLGAATKARVTLVEKHRMGGDCLNTGCVPSKALLRTAKAVFQARHGERYGIASSDAKFDFSDVMDRIKRVIGAVEPHDSVERYTALGVECLSGEAKILTPYCVSIDDRKLTTRNIVIAAGARPFVPPIPGLDQIKYLTSDNLWDLRELPRRLVVLGGGPIGCEISQAFARLGAAVTQIEMAPRLLMREDEVVSATVLATFEREGITVELNLRAVEFRQTRARKTVVCETVDRETADVVEFDFDHVVVALGRRANVEGYGLEELGISLNANGSIKTNKFLATDYANIYACGDVTGPYQFTHVAAHQAWYATVNGLFGGFKRFAVDYSVIPWCTFTDPEVARVGLNELDAAEQGIAYELTSFAIDELDRAIADEVAYGCVRVLTKPGKDTILGATIVAEHAGDLIAEFVLAMKHGLGLGKILSTIHIYPTLAEANKHTAGAWRRAHIPTWLLACAARYHRWQLHH
;
A
#
# COMPACT_ATOMS: atom_id res chain seq x y z
N MET A 1 -30.92 2.07 -6.15
CA MET A 1 -31.14 0.78 -5.47
C MET A 1 -31.99 -0.10 -6.37
N SER A 2 -31.81 -1.41 -6.41
CA SER A 2 -32.70 -2.31 -7.18
C SER A 2 -34.10 -2.34 -6.56
N GLN A 3 -35.15 -2.58 -7.37
CA GLN A 3 -36.54 -2.71 -6.90
C GLN A 3 -36.72 -3.58 -5.63
N PRO A 4 -36.09 -4.77 -5.51
CA PRO A 4 -36.20 -5.58 -4.28
C PRO A 4 -35.55 -4.93 -3.05
N ARG A 5 -34.45 -4.17 -3.20
CA ARG A 5 -33.83 -3.44 -2.07
C ARG A 5 -34.72 -2.32 -1.57
N THR A 6 -35.40 -1.62 -2.48
CA THR A 6 -36.33 -0.55 -2.14
C THR A 6 -37.55 -1.10 -1.38
N LEU A 7 -38.07 -2.27 -1.78
CA LEU A 7 -39.16 -2.93 -1.08
C LEU A 7 -38.76 -3.34 0.35
N VAL A 8 -37.60 -3.98 0.53
CA VAL A 8 -37.12 -4.38 1.86
C VAL A 8 -36.91 -3.17 2.78
N LEU A 9 -36.32 -2.09 2.25
CA LEU A 9 -36.16 -0.85 3.00
C LEU A 9 -37.52 -0.23 3.37
N PHE A 10 -38.46 -0.18 2.42
CA PHE A 10 -39.80 0.34 2.65
C PHE A 10 -40.53 -0.43 3.74
N VAL A 11 -40.55 -1.77 3.69
CA VAL A 11 -41.17 -2.62 4.71
C VAL A 11 -40.53 -2.39 6.08
N ALA A 12 -39.20 -2.34 6.16
CA ALA A 12 -38.50 -2.09 7.42
C ALA A 12 -38.83 -0.70 7.99
N VAL A 13 -38.85 0.34 7.16
CA VAL A 13 -39.20 1.70 7.57
C VAL A 13 -40.66 1.78 8.03
N CYS A 14 -41.60 1.19 7.27
CA CYS A 14 -43.01 1.14 7.67
C CYS A 14 -43.21 0.43 9.01
N ALA A 15 -42.50 -0.67 9.26
CA ALA A 15 -42.58 -1.38 10.53
C ALA A 15 -42.04 -0.53 11.70
N ILE A 16 -40.93 0.19 11.50
CA ILE A 16 -40.36 1.10 12.51
C ILE A 16 -41.30 2.29 12.74
N VAL A 17 -41.84 2.89 11.68
CA VAL A 17 -42.79 4.01 11.78
C VAL A 17 -44.05 3.57 12.51
N ALA A 18 -44.62 2.41 12.17
CA ALA A 18 -45.78 1.86 12.86
C ALA A 18 -45.49 1.65 14.36
N PHE A 19 -44.30 1.15 14.72
CA PHE A 19 -43.91 0.98 16.11
C PHE A 19 -43.97 2.28 16.93
N TYR A 20 -43.45 3.39 16.38
CA TYR A 20 -43.48 4.68 17.06
C TYR A 20 -44.84 5.38 16.95
N PHE A 21 -45.52 5.27 15.81
CA PHE A 21 -46.82 5.91 15.57
C PHE A 21 -47.92 5.34 16.46
N PHE A 22 -47.94 4.02 16.66
CA PHE A 22 -48.90 3.36 17.56
C PHE A 22 -48.41 3.29 19.02
N ASP A 23 -47.32 3.99 19.35
CA ASP A 23 -46.67 4.00 20.68
C ASP A 23 -46.47 2.59 21.26
N LEU A 24 -46.11 1.62 20.41
CA LEU A 24 -45.93 0.23 20.81
C LEU A 24 -44.78 0.06 21.81
N GLY A 25 -43.91 1.07 21.94
CA GLY A 25 -42.86 1.13 22.95
C GLY A 25 -43.37 1.03 24.39
N VAL A 26 -44.62 1.43 24.66
CA VAL A 26 -45.26 1.31 25.99
C VAL A 26 -45.28 -0.15 26.47
N TYR A 27 -45.52 -1.11 25.57
CA TYR A 27 -45.55 -2.54 25.90
C TYR A 27 -44.17 -3.12 26.27
N PHE A 28 -43.09 -2.39 25.97
CA PHE A 28 -41.71 -2.77 26.27
C PHE A 28 -41.13 -1.98 27.45
N ARG A 29 -41.96 -1.25 28.22
CA ARG A 29 -41.54 -0.60 29.46
C ARG A 29 -41.62 -1.55 30.64
N LEU A 30 -40.66 -1.42 31.56
CA LEU A 30 -40.50 -2.34 32.69
C LEU A 30 -41.71 -2.31 33.64
N ASP A 31 -42.25 -1.13 33.91
CA ASP A 31 -43.43 -0.87 34.74
C ASP A 31 -44.70 -1.52 34.18
N TYR A 32 -44.93 -1.38 32.87
CA TYR A 32 -46.08 -2.00 32.19
C TYR A 32 -46.05 -3.53 32.31
N LEU A 33 -44.86 -4.12 32.15
CA LEU A 33 -44.67 -5.57 32.20
C LEU A 33 -44.72 -6.12 33.62
N GLN A 34 -44.18 -5.39 34.61
CA GLN A 34 -44.34 -5.73 36.03
C GLN A 34 -45.82 -5.75 36.44
N GLY A 35 -46.60 -4.75 36.01
CA GLY A 35 -48.04 -4.67 36.28
C GLY A 35 -48.87 -5.81 35.67
N ARG A 36 -48.38 -6.47 34.63
CA ARG A 36 -49.05 -7.61 33.96
C ARG A 36 -48.36 -8.96 34.14
N GLN A 37 -47.33 -9.04 34.99
CA GLN A 37 -46.53 -10.25 35.17
C GLN A 37 -47.39 -11.47 35.54
N ALA A 38 -48.26 -11.34 36.54
CA ALA A 38 -49.11 -12.44 37.00
C ALA A 38 -50.06 -12.97 35.91
N GLN A 39 -50.60 -12.09 35.07
CA GLN A 39 -51.47 -12.45 33.94
C GLN A 39 -50.69 -13.19 32.85
N LEU A 40 -49.48 -12.71 32.54
CA LEU A 40 -48.62 -13.33 31.53
C LEU A 40 -48.14 -14.71 31.99
N THR A 41 -47.76 -14.87 33.25
CA THR A 41 -47.35 -16.18 33.80
C THR A 41 -48.52 -17.18 33.80
N ALA A 42 -49.73 -16.73 34.14
CA ALA A 42 -50.93 -17.58 34.07
C ALA A 42 -51.24 -18.00 32.61
N TYR A 43 -51.10 -17.09 31.65
CA TYR A 43 -51.29 -17.40 30.23
C TYR A 43 -50.26 -18.41 29.72
N VAL A 44 -48.98 -18.23 30.07
CA VAL A 44 -47.90 -19.18 29.70
C VAL A 44 -48.12 -20.56 30.32
N ALA A 45 -48.63 -20.63 31.56
CA ALA A 45 -49.00 -21.91 32.17
C ALA A 45 -50.15 -22.62 31.41
N SER A 46 -51.09 -21.87 30.84
CA SER A 46 -52.23 -22.42 30.08
C SER A 46 -51.87 -22.88 28.66
N ALA A 47 -50.88 -22.25 28.03
CA ALA A 47 -50.48 -22.53 26.65
C ALA A 47 -48.95 -22.34 26.45
N PRO A 48 -48.11 -23.23 27.03
CA PRO A 48 -46.67 -23.01 27.11
C PRO A 48 -45.97 -22.99 25.76
N LEU A 49 -46.32 -23.90 24.84
CA LEU A 49 -45.69 -24.00 23.52
C LEU A 49 -46.05 -22.80 22.63
N GLN A 50 -47.32 -22.39 22.63
CA GLN A 50 -47.79 -21.23 21.86
C GLN A 50 -47.17 -19.94 22.39
N SER A 51 -47.10 -19.79 23.72
CA SER A 51 -46.49 -18.63 24.37
C SER A 51 -44.98 -18.55 24.07
N ALA A 52 -44.27 -19.68 24.12
CA ALA A 52 -42.85 -19.74 23.77
C ALA A 52 -42.60 -19.39 22.29
N ALA A 53 -43.41 -19.91 21.37
CA ALA A 53 -43.32 -19.61 19.94
C ALA A 53 -43.62 -18.13 19.64
N ALA A 54 -44.68 -17.57 20.23
CA ALA A 54 -45.04 -16.17 20.07
C ALA A 54 -43.95 -15.24 20.61
N TYR A 55 -43.44 -15.52 21.82
CA TYR A 55 -42.32 -14.79 22.42
C TYR A 55 -41.06 -14.87 21.56
N PHE A 56 -40.72 -16.06 21.07
CA PHE A 56 -39.55 -16.28 20.21
C PHE A 56 -39.65 -15.45 18.92
N CYS A 57 -40.78 -15.53 18.21
CA CYS A 57 -41.01 -14.76 16.98
C CYS A 57 -40.96 -13.25 17.24
N LEU A 58 -41.60 -12.78 18.32
CA LEU A 58 -41.56 -11.38 18.72
C LEU A 58 -40.12 -10.90 19.00
N TYR A 59 -39.35 -11.70 19.74
CA TYR A 59 -37.97 -11.36 20.08
C TYR A 59 -37.09 -11.28 18.82
N VAL A 60 -37.20 -12.26 17.93
CA VAL A 60 -36.49 -12.26 16.63
C VAL A 60 -36.85 -11.01 15.84
N LEU A 61 -38.14 -10.65 15.76
CA LEU A 61 -38.62 -9.48 15.02
C LEU A 61 -38.08 -8.17 15.59
N VAL A 62 -38.22 -7.96 16.91
CA VAL A 62 -37.71 -6.76 17.61
C VAL A 62 -36.21 -6.61 17.41
N THR A 63 -35.46 -7.70 17.51
CA THR A 63 -34.00 -7.69 17.32
C THR A 63 -33.61 -7.48 15.85
N ALA A 64 -34.31 -8.10 14.90
CA ALA A 64 -34.07 -7.97 13.47
C ALA A 64 -34.32 -6.55 12.96
N LEU A 65 -35.38 -5.91 13.47
CA LEU A 65 -35.72 -4.52 13.16
C LEU A 65 -34.91 -3.51 14.00
N SER A 66 -34.03 -3.98 14.89
CA SER A 66 -33.22 -3.13 15.77
C SER A 66 -34.07 -2.16 16.63
N LEU A 67 -35.26 -2.61 17.04
CA LEU A 67 -36.18 -1.81 17.85
C LEU A 67 -35.71 -1.75 19.32
N PRO A 68 -35.99 -0.63 20.02
CA PRO A 68 -35.74 -0.55 21.46
C PRO A 68 -36.65 -1.55 22.21
N GLY A 69 -36.11 -2.23 23.23
CA GLY A 69 -36.88 -3.16 24.07
C GLY A 69 -36.35 -4.59 24.14
N ALA A 70 -35.35 -4.98 23.35
CA ALA A 70 -34.76 -6.33 23.41
C ALA A 70 -34.19 -6.69 24.79
N LEU A 71 -33.63 -5.72 25.52
CA LEU A 71 -33.18 -5.90 26.90
C LEU A 71 -34.36 -6.23 27.84
N VAL A 72 -35.47 -5.50 27.69
CA VAL A 72 -36.67 -5.72 28.49
C VAL A 72 -37.30 -7.07 28.17
N LEU A 73 -37.37 -7.44 26.89
CA LEU A 73 -37.78 -8.78 26.47
C LEU A 73 -36.90 -9.85 27.11
N THR A 74 -35.58 -9.67 27.16
CA THR A 74 -34.67 -10.63 27.82
C THR A 74 -35.02 -10.84 29.30
N LEU A 75 -35.35 -9.76 30.02
CA LEU A 75 -35.78 -9.83 31.42
C LEU A 75 -37.14 -10.55 31.55
N VAL A 76 -38.09 -10.23 30.68
CA VAL A 76 -39.41 -10.90 30.62
C VAL A 76 -39.25 -12.39 30.35
N GLY A 77 -38.32 -12.78 29.46
CA GLY A 77 -38.00 -14.17 29.18
C GLY A 77 -37.62 -14.94 30.44
N GLY A 78 -36.81 -14.33 31.32
CA GLY A 78 -36.47 -14.92 32.61
C GLY A 78 -37.63 -14.95 33.61
N GLY A 79 -38.42 -13.86 33.67
CA GLY A 79 -39.54 -13.74 34.61
C GLY A 79 -40.72 -14.69 34.31
N ILE A 80 -40.90 -15.09 33.05
CA ILE A 80 -42.05 -15.91 32.63
C ILE A 80 -41.65 -17.37 32.35
N PHE A 81 -40.49 -17.61 31.72
CA PHE A 81 -40.05 -18.96 31.34
C PHE A 81 -38.98 -19.53 32.30
N GLY A 82 -38.55 -18.76 33.30
CA GLY A 82 -37.49 -19.14 34.22
C GLY A 82 -36.11 -19.14 33.59
N LEU A 83 -35.08 -19.46 34.39
CA LEU A 83 -33.68 -19.34 33.98
C LEU A 83 -33.33 -20.23 32.78
N ILE A 84 -33.68 -21.52 32.83
CA ILE A 84 -33.24 -22.50 31.83
C ILE A 84 -33.92 -22.24 30.47
N TRP A 85 -35.26 -22.27 30.44
CA TRP A 85 -36.02 -22.08 29.20
C TRP A 85 -35.96 -20.65 28.68
N GLY A 86 -35.94 -19.65 29.57
CA GLY A 86 -35.71 -18.26 29.20
C GLY A 86 -34.34 -18.05 28.53
N THR A 87 -33.29 -18.70 29.04
CA THR A 87 -31.94 -18.61 28.43
C THR A 87 -31.90 -19.26 27.07
N ILE A 88 -32.48 -20.46 26.90
CA ILE A 88 -32.52 -21.14 25.60
C ILE A 88 -33.29 -20.31 24.56
N LEU A 89 -34.51 -19.87 24.90
CA LEU A 89 -35.36 -19.10 24.00
C LEU A 89 -34.71 -17.77 23.61
N VAL A 90 -34.23 -16.99 24.59
CA VAL A 90 -33.59 -15.70 24.32
C VAL A 90 -32.28 -15.87 23.57
N SER A 91 -31.45 -16.84 23.94
CA SER A 91 -30.14 -17.01 23.32
C SER A 91 -30.28 -17.32 21.83
N VAL A 92 -31.18 -18.24 21.46
CA VAL A 92 -31.41 -18.58 20.05
C VAL A 92 -32.14 -17.44 19.31
N ALA A 93 -33.19 -16.87 19.90
CA ALA A 93 -33.96 -15.79 19.27
C ALA A 93 -33.11 -14.53 19.03
N SER A 94 -32.28 -14.15 20.00
CA SER A 94 -31.40 -12.98 19.90
C SER A 94 -30.33 -13.17 18.82
N THR A 95 -29.73 -14.35 18.70
CA THR A 95 -28.76 -14.65 17.66
C THR A 95 -29.38 -14.65 16.26
N LEU A 96 -30.57 -15.25 16.10
CA LEU A 96 -31.28 -15.25 14.82
C LEU A 96 -31.72 -13.84 14.41
N GLY A 97 -32.31 -13.08 15.34
CA GLY A 97 -32.69 -11.70 15.10
C GLY A 97 -31.48 -10.80 14.80
N ALA A 98 -30.37 -10.96 15.52
CA ALA A 98 -29.13 -10.24 15.25
C ALA A 98 -28.57 -10.59 13.86
N THR A 99 -28.66 -11.86 13.46
CA THR A 99 -28.22 -12.32 12.13
C THR A 99 -29.12 -11.79 11.02
N ALA A 100 -30.43 -11.72 11.25
CA ALA A 100 -31.36 -11.08 10.33
C ALA A 100 -31.04 -9.58 10.16
N ALA A 101 -30.86 -8.83 11.26
CA ALA A 101 -30.45 -7.42 11.21
C ALA A 101 -29.13 -7.23 10.45
N PHE A 102 -28.15 -8.10 10.70
CA PHE A 102 -26.88 -8.14 10.00
C PHE A 102 -27.04 -8.38 8.49
N LEU A 103 -27.87 -9.35 8.08
CA LEU A 103 -28.12 -9.67 6.68
C LEU A 103 -28.87 -8.54 5.98
N VAL A 104 -29.87 -7.94 6.64
CA VAL A 104 -30.59 -6.77 6.13
C VAL A 104 -29.63 -5.59 5.94
N SER A 105 -28.78 -5.29 6.94
CA SER A 105 -27.76 -4.25 6.82
C SER A 105 -26.80 -4.51 5.66
N ARG A 106 -26.32 -5.76 5.53
CA ARG A 106 -25.46 -6.19 4.43
C ARG A 106 -26.11 -5.99 3.08
N TYR A 107 -27.36 -6.41 2.93
CA TYR A 107 -28.08 -6.37 1.68
C TYR A 107 -28.43 -4.94 1.25
N LEU A 108 -28.82 -4.08 2.20
CA LEU A 108 -29.24 -2.71 1.93
C LEU A 108 -28.07 -1.74 1.80
N PHE A 109 -27.08 -1.82 2.69
CA PHE A 109 -26.13 -0.72 2.91
C PHE A 109 -24.70 -1.04 2.52
N ARG A 110 -24.27 -2.31 2.48
CA ARG A 110 -22.86 -2.65 2.26
C ARG A 110 -22.31 -2.08 0.96
N ASP A 111 -23.02 -2.20 -0.15
CA ASP A 111 -22.54 -1.70 -1.45
C ASP A 111 -22.51 -0.17 -1.51
N ALA A 112 -23.45 0.49 -0.84
CA ALA A 112 -23.52 1.95 -0.79
C ALA A 112 -22.41 2.53 0.09
N VAL A 113 -22.18 1.94 1.26
CA VAL A 113 -21.10 2.31 2.19
C VAL A 113 -19.74 1.95 1.59
N GLY A 114 -19.62 0.77 0.98
CA GLY A 114 -18.43 0.30 0.28
C GLY A 114 -18.00 1.27 -0.81
N ARG A 115 -18.92 1.73 -1.66
CA ARG A 115 -18.62 2.75 -2.68
C ARG A 115 -18.20 4.10 -2.09
N ARG A 116 -18.76 4.51 -0.95
CA ARG A 116 -18.47 5.83 -0.35
C ARG A 116 -17.17 5.87 0.46
N PHE A 117 -16.80 4.75 1.09
CA PHE A 117 -15.70 4.61 2.06
C PHE A 117 -14.74 3.45 1.73
N GLN A 118 -14.53 3.17 0.44
CA GLN A 118 -13.82 2.00 -0.05
C GLN A 118 -12.45 1.74 0.59
N SER A 119 -11.57 2.74 0.66
CA SER A 119 -10.22 2.57 1.24
C SER A 119 -10.26 2.21 2.74
N ARG A 120 -11.15 2.85 3.51
CA ARG A 120 -11.36 2.52 4.92
C ARG A 120 -12.01 1.16 5.09
N MET A 121 -12.98 0.82 4.24
CA MET A 121 -13.65 -0.48 4.27
C MET A 121 -12.70 -1.62 3.88
N ALA A 122 -11.82 -1.43 2.90
CA ALA A 122 -10.81 -2.42 2.52
C ALA A 122 -9.82 -2.70 3.66
N ALA A 123 -9.35 -1.66 4.36
CA ALA A 123 -8.49 -1.83 5.54
C ALA A 123 -9.21 -2.57 6.68
N ILE A 124 -10.48 -2.23 6.93
CA ILE A 124 -11.32 -2.90 7.92
C ILE A 124 -11.56 -4.37 7.52
N ASP A 125 -11.94 -4.62 6.28
CA ASP A 125 -12.22 -5.95 5.74
C ASP A 125 -10.99 -6.85 5.78
N LYS A 126 -9.80 -6.32 5.45
CA LYS A 126 -8.53 -7.06 5.61
C LYS A 126 -8.28 -7.44 7.08
N GLY A 127 -8.64 -6.57 8.03
CA GLY A 127 -8.58 -6.89 9.46
C GLY A 127 -9.62 -7.94 9.87
N ILE A 128 -10.85 -7.82 9.38
CA ILE A 128 -11.98 -8.72 9.69
C ILE A 128 -11.81 -10.12 9.07
N VAL A 129 -11.18 -10.23 7.90
CA VAL A 129 -10.88 -11.53 7.30
C VAL A 129 -9.92 -12.34 8.18
N ASN A 130 -8.93 -11.67 8.78
CA ASN A 130 -7.92 -12.33 9.61
C ASN A 130 -8.39 -12.56 11.05
N ASP A 131 -9.06 -11.58 11.66
CA ASP A 131 -9.36 -11.55 13.10
C ASP A 131 -10.85 -11.29 13.41
N GLY A 132 -11.75 -11.32 12.42
CA GLY A 132 -13.14 -10.85 12.57
C GLY A 132 -13.98 -11.60 13.60
N ALA A 133 -13.81 -12.92 13.69
CA ALA A 133 -14.44 -13.74 14.74
C ALA A 133 -14.05 -13.24 16.14
N PHE A 134 -12.78 -12.92 16.32
CA PHE A 134 -12.24 -12.51 17.60
C PHE A 134 -12.69 -11.09 17.98
N TYR A 135 -12.69 -10.15 17.03
CA TYR A 135 -13.22 -8.81 17.26
C TYR A 135 -14.70 -8.83 17.61
N LEU A 136 -15.50 -9.62 16.87
CA LEU A 136 -16.92 -9.75 17.15
C LEU A 136 -17.17 -10.35 18.54
N PHE A 137 -16.46 -11.42 18.90
CA PHE A 137 -16.58 -12.04 20.22
C PHE A 137 -16.29 -11.02 21.34
N THR A 138 -15.22 -10.25 21.19
CA THR A 138 -14.84 -9.18 22.13
C THR A 138 -15.94 -8.12 22.26
N LEU A 139 -16.47 -7.63 21.14
CA LEU A 139 -17.54 -6.63 21.13
C LEU A 139 -18.85 -7.14 21.74
N ARG A 140 -19.14 -8.44 21.67
CA ARG A 140 -20.33 -9.03 22.30
C ARG A 140 -20.19 -9.19 23.81
N LEU A 141 -18.97 -9.36 24.30
CA LEU A 141 -18.71 -9.50 25.73
C LEU A 141 -18.69 -8.17 26.45
N VAL A 142 -18.27 -7.07 25.81
CA VAL A 142 -18.21 -5.75 26.45
C VAL A 142 -19.52 -4.99 26.25
N PRO A 143 -20.33 -4.71 27.30
CA PRO A 143 -21.60 -3.99 27.20
C PRO A 143 -21.41 -2.47 27.05
N LEU A 144 -20.37 -2.03 26.33
CA LEU A 144 -20.07 -0.61 26.10
C LEU A 144 -20.87 -0.06 24.91
N PHE A 145 -21.16 -0.90 23.92
CA PHE A 145 -21.88 -0.52 22.71
C PHE A 145 -23.25 -1.19 22.63
N PRO A 146 -24.29 -0.49 22.16
CA PRO A 146 -25.59 -1.12 21.95
C PRO A 146 -25.49 -2.27 20.94
N PHE A 147 -26.06 -3.43 21.26
CA PHE A 147 -25.94 -4.64 20.43
C PHE A 147 -26.46 -4.47 19.00
N PHE A 148 -27.49 -3.64 18.80
CA PHE A 148 -28.02 -3.36 17.46
C PHE A 148 -26.99 -2.65 16.57
N VAL A 149 -26.17 -1.76 17.14
CA VAL A 149 -25.10 -1.08 16.41
C VAL A 149 -24.08 -2.09 15.91
N ILE A 150 -23.70 -3.06 16.75
CA ILE A 150 -22.77 -4.14 16.36
C ILE A 150 -23.38 -4.98 15.21
N ASN A 151 -24.66 -5.33 15.28
CA ASN A 151 -25.34 -6.09 14.22
C ASN A 151 -25.26 -5.38 12.87
N LEU A 152 -25.62 -4.09 12.86
CA LEU A 152 -25.65 -3.28 11.65
C LEU A 152 -24.25 -3.05 11.09
N LEU A 153 -23.28 -2.66 11.93
CA LEU A 153 -21.91 -2.36 11.53
C LEU A 153 -21.20 -3.60 10.98
N MET A 154 -21.32 -4.75 11.65
CA MET A 154 -20.70 -5.98 11.16
C MET A 154 -21.29 -6.42 9.82
N GLY A 155 -22.56 -6.12 9.54
CA GLY A 155 -23.20 -6.36 8.24
C GLY A 155 -22.50 -5.64 7.07
N LEU A 156 -21.86 -4.51 7.35
CA LEU A 156 -21.09 -3.71 6.39
C LEU A 156 -19.70 -4.29 6.11
N THR A 157 -19.20 -5.20 6.95
CA THR A 157 -17.85 -5.78 6.85
C THR A 157 -17.83 -7.10 6.05
N ALA A 158 -16.62 -7.62 5.79
CA ALA A 158 -16.37 -8.91 5.14
C ALA A 158 -16.59 -10.16 6.02
N ILE A 159 -17.07 -10.05 7.26
CA ILE A 159 -17.28 -11.23 8.11
C ILE A 159 -18.29 -12.20 7.49
N LYS A 160 -17.99 -13.50 7.45
CA LYS A 160 -18.94 -14.49 6.91
C LYS A 160 -20.18 -14.56 7.81
N ALA A 161 -21.37 -14.71 7.23
CA ALA A 161 -22.63 -14.78 7.99
C ALA A 161 -22.62 -15.94 9.01
N TRP A 162 -22.07 -17.09 8.60
CA TRP A 162 -21.86 -18.23 9.50
C TRP A 162 -20.94 -17.92 10.68
N THR A 163 -19.85 -17.18 10.45
CA THR A 163 -18.97 -16.72 11.53
C THR A 163 -19.72 -15.76 12.45
N PHE A 164 -20.49 -14.82 11.90
CA PHE A 164 -21.28 -13.88 12.69
C PHE A 164 -22.31 -14.59 13.60
N LEU A 165 -23.03 -15.58 13.07
CA LEU A 165 -24.03 -16.38 13.78
C LEU A 165 -23.41 -17.10 14.99
N PHE A 166 -22.44 -17.98 14.77
CA PHE A 166 -21.86 -18.80 15.83
C PHE A 166 -21.07 -17.99 16.86
N VAL A 167 -20.34 -16.97 16.40
CA VAL A 167 -19.58 -16.11 17.32
C VAL A 167 -20.52 -15.22 18.15
N SER A 168 -21.61 -14.70 17.56
CA SER A 168 -22.61 -13.95 18.34
C SER A 168 -23.32 -14.83 19.35
N GLN A 169 -23.67 -16.07 18.97
CA GLN A 169 -24.23 -17.07 19.90
C GLN A 169 -23.31 -17.27 21.12
N ALA A 170 -22.03 -17.56 20.86
CA ALA A 170 -21.06 -17.79 21.93
C ALA A 170 -20.79 -16.53 22.76
N GLY A 171 -20.66 -15.36 22.13
CA GLY A 171 -20.32 -14.10 22.79
C GLY A 171 -21.47 -13.47 23.58
N MET A 172 -22.72 -13.67 23.15
CA MET A 172 -23.89 -13.13 23.85
C MET A 172 -24.35 -14.03 24.99
N PHE A 173 -24.07 -15.33 24.95
CA PHE A 173 -24.57 -16.31 25.92
C PHE A 173 -24.33 -15.92 27.40
N PRO A 174 -23.13 -15.47 27.82
CA PRO A 174 -22.91 -15.08 29.22
C PRO A 174 -23.77 -13.88 29.64
N ALA A 175 -23.90 -12.87 28.77
CA ALA A 175 -24.76 -11.72 29.02
C ALA A 175 -26.23 -12.12 29.07
N THR A 176 -26.68 -12.96 28.13
CA THR A 176 -28.04 -13.51 28.11
C THR A 176 -28.34 -14.23 29.42
N LEU A 177 -27.45 -15.08 29.91
CA LEU A 177 -27.64 -15.79 31.18
C LEU A 177 -27.79 -14.81 32.36
N VAL A 178 -26.95 -13.77 32.42
CA VAL A 178 -27.00 -12.75 33.49
C VAL A 178 -28.32 -11.97 33.44
N PHE A 179 -28.73 -11.50 32.27
CA PHE A 179 -29.97 -10.72 32.13
C PHE A 179 -31.22 -11.59 32.31
N VAL A 180 -31.26 -12.82 31.80
CA VAL A 180 -32.38 -13.74 32.06
C VAL A 180 -32.46 -14.07 33.55
N ASN A 181 -31.33 -14.30 34.22
CA ASN A 181 -31.32 -14.52 35.66
C ASN A 181 -31.84 -13.31 36.44
N ALA A 182 -31.43 -12.10 36.07
CA ALA A 182 -32.01 -10.88 36.66
C ALA A 182 -33.52 -10.81 36.43
N GLY A 183 -33.99 -11.20 35.24
CA GLY A 183 -35.40 -11.32 34.90
C GLY A 183 -36.21 -12.25 35.79
N THR A 184 -35.63 -13.32 36.35
CA THR A 184 -36.34 -14.17 37.32
C THR A 184 -36.73 -13.43 38.60
N GLN A 185 -36.09 -12.29 38.87
CA GLN A 185 -36.36 -11.40 40.00
C GLN A 185 -36.95 -10.05 39.57
N ILE A 186 -37.59 -9.99 38.40
CA ILE A 186 -38.06 -8.73 37.77
C ILE A 186 -38.94 -7.86 38.68
N ALA A 187 -39.67 -8.45 39.63
CA ALA A 187 -40.50 -7.73 40.62
C ALA A 187 -39.69 -6.92 41.65
N LYS A 188 -38.37 -7.15 41.75
CA LYS A 188 -37.44 -6.45 42.65
C LYS A 188 -36.53 -5.45 41.92
N ILE A 189 -36.74 -5.22 40.62
CA ILE A 189 -35.89 -4.36 39.80
C ILE A 189 -36.53 -2.97 39.70
N ASP A 190 -35.95 -1.99 40.39
CA ASP A 190 -36.42 -0.60 40.37
C ASP A 190 -36.01 0.16 39.10
N SER A 191 -34.92 -0.24 38.43
CA SER A 191 -34.49 0.36 37.16
C SER A 191 -33.59 -0.57 36.33
N LEU A 192 -33.56 -0.39 35.01
CA LEU A 192 -32.69 -1.19 34.11
C LEU A 192 -31.19 -0.98 34.38
N GLY A 193 -30.81 0.15 34.98
CA GLY A 193 -29.42 0.49 35.31
C GLY A 193 -28.86 -0.29 36.50
N SER A 194 -29.70 -0.74 37.44
CA SER A 194 -29.25 -1.47 38.64
C SER A 194 -28.74 -2.88 38.35
N ILE A 195 -29.10 -3.44 37.18
CA ILE A 195 -28.65 -4.76 36.70
C ILE A 195 -27.19 -4.72 36.23
N LEU A 196 -26.76 -3.56 35.71
CA LEU A 196 -25.40 -3.33 35.22
C LEU A 196 -24.56 -2.62 36.29
N SER A 197 -24.24 -3.35 37.36
CA SER A 197 -23.34 -2.80 38.39
C SER A 197 -21.94 -2.55 37.82
N PRO A 198 -21.17 -1.59 38.36
CA PRO A 198 -19.79 -1.35 37.93
C PRO A 198 -18.93 -2.63 37.95
N GLY A 199 -19.17 -3.55 38.90
CA GLY A 199 -18.49 -4.84 38.99
C GLY A 199 -18.84 -5.82 37.86
N ILE A 200 -20.09 -5.86 37.42
CA ILE A 200 -20.53 -6.69 36.28
C ILE A 200 -19.96 -6.12 34.97
N ILE A 201 -20.03 -4.80 34.79
CA ILE A 201 -19.43 -4.12 33.62
C ILE A 201 -17.92 -4.37 33.59
N ALA A 202 -17.22 -4.27 34.72
CA ALA A 202 -15.79 -4.56 34.82
C ALA A 202 -15.47 -6.02 34.49
N SER A 203 -16.30 -6.97 34.93
CA SER A 203 -16.14 -8.40 34.65
C SER A 203 -16.31 -8.72 33.16
N PHE A 204 -17.31 -8.11 32.52
CA PHE A 204 -17.53 -8.22 31.08
C PHE A 204 -16.45 -7.51 30.25
N ALA A 205 -16.00 -6.34 30.70
CA ALA A 205 -14.88 -5.64 30.09
C ALA A 205 -13.58 -6.46 30.19
N ALA A 206 -13.32 -7.10 31.34
CA ALA A 206 -12.18 -8.00 31.52
C ALA A 206 -12.29 -9.25 30.63
N LEU A 207 -13.49 -9.83 30.49
CA LEU A 207 -13.75 -10.97 29.61
C LEU A 207 -13.62 -10.60 28.12
N GLY A 208 -14.00 -9.39 27.72
CA GLY A 208 -13.76 -8.87 26.37
C GLY A 208 -12.31 -8.45 26.11
N ALA A 209 -11.58 -8.02 27.14
CA ALA A 209 -10.14 -7.79 27.06
C ALA A 209 -9.35 -9.11 27.01
N PHE A 210 -9.87 -10.20 27.56
CA PHE A 210 -9.21 -11.50 27.63
C PHE A 210 -8.76 -12.00 26.25
N PRO A 211 -9.57 -12.00 25.19
CA PRO A 211 -9.10 -12.33 23.84
C PRO A 211 -7.88 -11.47 23.43
N LEU A 212 -7.95 -10.14 23.55
CA LEU A 212 -6.86 -9.22 23.17
C LEU A 212 -5.57 -9.49 23.94
N ILE A 213 -5.71 -9.77 25.24
CA ILE A 213 -4.62 -10.17 26.12
C ILE A 213 -4.09 -11.54 25.71
N ALA A 214 -4.95 -12.54 25.49
CA ALA A 214 -4.60 -13.89 25.07
C ALA A 214 -3.85 -13.88 23.73
N ARG A 215 -4.31 -13.11 22.74
CA ARG A 215 -3.60 -12.91 21.46
C ARG A 215 -2.22 -12.31 21.69
N SER A 216 -2.13 -11.27 22.52
CA SER A 216 -0.86 -10.63 22.86
C SER A 216 0.09 -11.58 23.60
N ILE A 217 -0.44 -12.44 24.47
CA ILE A 217 0.30 -13.49 25.16
C ILE A 217 0.77 -14.53 24.14
N VAL A 218 -0.10 -15.04 23.26
CA VAL A 218 0.26 -16.00 22.22
C VAL A 218 1.35 -15.45 21.31
N ALA A 219 1.25 -14.18 20.89
CA ALA A 219 2.28 -13.53 20.09
C ALA A 219 3.62 -13.45 20.85
N ARG A 220 3.60 -13.09 22.14
CA ARG A 220 4.80 -13.09 23.00
C ARG A 220 5.35 -14.50 23.22
N VAL A 221 4.50 -15.51 23.39
CA VAL A 221 4.90 -16.91 23.56
C VAL A 221 5.53 -17.44 22.28
N LYS A 222 4.94 -17.17 21.11
CA LYS A 222 5.54 -17.51 19.81
C LYS A 222 6.91 -16.85 19.63
N ALA A 223 7.01 -15.54 19.91
CA ALA A 223 8.27 -14.80 19.84
C ALA A 223 9.32 -15.33 20.84
N ARG A 224 8.92 -15.78 22.02
CA ARG A 224 9.83 -16.44 22.97
C ARG A 224 10.22 -17.85 22.53
N ARG A 225 9.28 -18.60 21.94
CA ARG A 225 9.48 -19.99 21.50
C ARG A 225 10.49 -20.05 20.34
N ILE A 226 10.39 -19.15 19.37
CA ILE A 226 11.34 -19.09 18.25
C ILE A 226 12.74 -18.69 18.72
N LEU A 227 12.86 -17.91 19.80
CA LEU A 227 14.13 -17.52 20.39
C LEU A 227 14.70 -18.55 21.39
N LYS A 228 13.90 -19.49 21.88
CA LYS A 228 14.29 -20.48 22.91
C LYS A 228 15.52 -21.33 22.53
N PRO A 229 15.71 -21.76 21.27
CA PRO A 229 16.90 -22.53 20.88
C PRO A 229 18.21 -21.74 20.97
N TYR A 230 18.16 -20.40 21.03
CA TYR A 230 19.33 -19.55 20.95
C TYR A 230 19.69 -18.97 22.32
N ALA A 231 20.93 -19.22 22.78
CA ALA A 231 21.43 -18.67 24.03
C ALA A 231 21.57 -17.15 23.92
N LYS A 232 20.79 -16.41 24.72
CA LYS A 232 20.85 -14.94 24.74
C LYS A 232 22.09 -14.47 25.52
N PRO A 233 22.96 -13.63 24.93
CA PRO A 233 24.11 -13.06 25.63
C PRO A 233 23.69 -12.21 26.85
N LYS A 234 24.47 -12.27 27.94
CA LYS A 234 24.28 -11.41 29.13
C LYS A 234 24.59 -9.94 28.82
N ARG A 235 25.58 -9.71 27.96
CA ARG A 235 25.99 -8.40 27.46
C ARG A 235 26.08 -8.49 25.95
N PHE A 236 25.73 -7.40 25.26
CA PHE A 236 25.85 -7.28 23.82
C PHE A 236 26.99 -6.32 23.48
N ASP A 237 27.72 -6.62 22.41
CA ASP A 237 28.77 -5.74 21.88
C ASP A 237 28.17 -4.50 21.22
N ARG A 238 27.03 -4.68 20.55
CA ARG A 238 26.33 -3.65 19.77
C ARG A 238 24.85 -3.55 20.10
N ASN A 239 24.29 -2.36 19.90
CA ASN A 239 22.84 -2.15 19.92
C ASN A 239 22.20 -2.58 18.60
N LEU A 240 22.91 -2.34 17.49
CA LEU A 240 22.45 -2.57 16.14
C LEU A 240 23.63 -3.02 15.26
N ILE A 241 23.43 -4.09 14.50
CA ILE A 241 24.29 -4.45 13.36
C ILE A 241 23.46 -4.25 12.09
N VAL A 242 24.03 -3.55 11.12
CA VAL A 242 23.42 -3.31 9.81
C VAL A 242 24.22 -4.07 8.76
N ILE A 243 23.54 -4.88 7.96
CA ILE A 243 24.16 -5.70 6.89
C ILE A 243 23.82 -5.08 5.54
N GLY A 244 24.84 -4.59 4.84
CA GLY A 244 24.75 -3.87 3.57
C GLY A 244 24.83 -2.35 3.76
N ALA A 245 25.68 -1.68 2.99
CA ALA A 245 25.92 -0.24 2.99
C ALA A 245 25.37 0.46 1.73
N GLY A 246 24.26 -0.05 1.19
CA GLY A 246 23.38 0.74 0.32
C GLY A 246 22.55 1.75 1.12
N SER A 247 21.69 2.51 0.44
CA SER A 247 20.96 3.63 1.05
C SER A 247 20.15 3.27 2.30
N ALA A 248 19.51 2.09 2.34
CA ALA A 248 18.83 1.62 3.54
C ALA A 248 19.78 1.40 4.72
N GLY A 249 20.94 0.80 4.49
CA GLY A 249 21.91 0.49 5.53
C GLY A 249 22.65 1.73 6.04
N LEU A 250 23.00 2.63 5.13
CA LEU A 250 23.58 3.94 5.43
C LEU A 250 22.63 4.77 6.30
N VAL A 251 21.36 4.92 5.90
CA VAL A 251 20.35 5.65 6.70
C VAL A 251 20.12 4.98 8.06
N SER A 252 20.05 3.64 8.10
CA SER A 252 19.88 2.91 9.38
C SER A 252 21.06 3.16 10.32
N SER A 253 22.28 3.15 9.78
CA SER A 253 23.50 3.34 10.56
C SER A 253 23.61 4.77 11.07
N TYR A 254 23.32 5.76 10.22
CA TYR A 254 23.25 7.16 10.58
C TYR A 254 22.26 7.42 11.71
N LEU A 255 21.02 6.91 11.59
CA LEU A 255 19.99 7.08 12.62
C LEU A 255 20.37 6.41 13.95
N GLY A 256 20.97 5.22 13.90
CA GLY A 256 21.48 4.56 15.09
C GLY A 256 22.57 5.36 15.79
N ALA A 257 23.54 5.90 15.04
CA ALA A 257 24.60 6.73 15.59
C ALA A 257 24.08 8.08 16.12
N ALA A 258 23.15 8.72 15.42
CA ALA A 258 22.50 9.97 15.84
C ALA A 258 21.76 9.82 17.18
N THR A 259 21.23 8.62 17.45
CA THR A 259 20.59 8.26 18.73
C THR A 259 21.55 7.70 19.78
N LYS A 260 22.87 7.82 19.55
CA LYS A 260 23.96 7.37 20.43
C LYS A 260 23.98 5.86 20.68
N ALA A 261 23.37 5.06 19.80
CA ALA A 261 23.47 3.62 19.83
C ALA A 261 24.86 3.16 19.33
N ARG A 262 25.38 2.05 19.85
CA ARG A 262 26.59 1.41 19.30
C ARG A 262 26.20 0.63 18.04
N VAL A 263 26.60 1.13 16.88
CA VAL A 263 26.25 0.58 15.57
C VAL A 263 27.50 0.01 14.89
N THR A 264 27.35 -1.18 14.31
CA THR A 264 28.29 -1.70 13.32
C THR A 264 27.59 -1.81 11.98
N LEU A 265 28.19 -1.24 10.94
CA LEU A 265 27.77 -1.37 9.54
C LEU A 265 28.74 -2.32 8.84
N VAL A 266 28.21 -3.33 8.15
CA VAL A 266 29.01 -4.33 7.44
C VAL A 266 28.73 -4.26 5.95
N GLU A 267 29.78 -4.18 5.14
CA GLU A 267 29.70 -4.16 3.68
C GLU A 267 30.77 -5.06 3.05
N LYS A 268 30.38 -5.92 2.11
CA LYS A 268 31.30 -6.85 1.44
C LYS A 268 31.89 -6.30 0.13
N HIS A 269 31.30 -5.23 -0.40
CA HIS A 269 31.71 -4.55 -1.62
C HIS A 269 32.04 -3.07 -1.31
N ARG A 270 31.58 -2.15 -2.16
CA ARG A 270 31.79 -0.71 -2.00
C ARG A 270 30.64 -0.08 -1.24
N MET A 271 30.96 0.91 -0.41
CA MET A 271 29.97 1.76 0.25
C MET A 271 29.09 2.50 -0.77
N GLY A 272 27.87 2.87 -0.37
CA GLY A 272 26.87 3.49 -1.24
C GLY A 272 25.99 2.49 -1.99
N GLY A 273 26.42 1.22 -2.07
CA GLY A 273 25.70 0.13 -2.75
C GLY A 273 25.39 0.45 -4.21
N ASP A 274 24.35 -0.19 -4.75
CA ASP A 274 23.97 -0.04 -6.15
C ASP A 274 23.69 1.42 -6.52
N CYS A 275 22.96 2.17 -5.69
CA CYS A 275 22.51 3.53 -6.01
C CYS A 275 23.67 4.46 -6.43
N LEU A 276 24.76 4.44 -5.66
CA LEU A 276 25.97 5.21 -5.95
C LEU A 276 26.81 4.60 -7.07
N ASN A 277 27.03 3.28 -7.02
CA ASN A 277 28.09 2.64 -7.81
C ASN A 277 27.61 2.14 -9.18
N THR A 278 26.40 1.60 -9.27
CA THR A 278 25.90 0.86 -10.45
C THR A 278 24.47 1.21 -10.86
N GLY A 279 23.84 2.15 -10.19
CA GLY A 279 22.40 2.43 -10.31
C GLY A 279 22.12 3.87 -10.64
N CYS A 280 21.52 4.60 -9.69
CA CYS A 280 20.96 5.92 -9.90
C CYS A 280 22.00 6.97 -10.32
N VAL A 281 23.12 7.08 -9.62
CA VAL A 281 24.15 8.10 -9.94
C VAL A 281 24.72 7.90 -11.35
N PRO A 282 25.24 6.71 -11.73
CA PRO A 282 25.78 6.53 -13.07
C PRO A 282 24.74 6.64 -14.19
N SER A 283 23.53 6.08 -14.01
CA SER A 283 22.47 6.19 -15.02
C SER A 283 22.06 7.64 -15.28
N LYS A 284 21.85 8.45 -14.23
CA LYS A 284 21.44 9.86 -14.39
C LYS A 284 22.58 10.70 -14.97
N ALA A 285 23.83 10.37 -14.65
CA ALA A 285 25.00 11.00 -15.27
C ALA A 285 25.08 10.69 -16.78
N LEU A 286 24.83 9.44 -17.19
CA LEU A 286 24.78 9.02 -18.60
C LEU A 286 23.64 9.70 -19.36
N LEU A 287 22.42 9.65 -18.81
CA LEU A 287 21.22 10.28 -19.38
C LEU A 287 21.43 11.76 -19.62
N ARG A 288 22.07 12.48 -18.69
CA ARG A 288 22.37 13.90 -18.88
C ARG A 288 23.34 14.15 -20.03
N THR A 289 24.37 13.31 -20.19
CA THR A 289 25.29 13.41 -21.35
C THR A 289 24.55 13.10 -22.64
N ALA A 290 23.77 12.01 -22.69
CA ALA A 290 23.01 11.61 -23.85
C ALA A 290 22.01 12.71 -24.29
N LYS A 291 21.33 13.34 -23.32
CA LYS A 291 20.45 14.49 -23.57
C LYS A 291 21.20 15.70 -24.14
N ALA A 292 22.39 16.01 -23.63
CA ALA A 292 23.20 17.11 -24.16
C ALA A 292 23.66 16.84 -25.60
N VAL A 293 24.06 15.62 -25.92
CA VAL A 293 24.40 15.20 -27.30
C VAL A 293 23.19 15.31 -28.21
N PHE A 294 22.03 14.82 -27.76
CA PHE A 294 20.78 14.92 -28.51
C PHE A 294 20.40 16.38 -28.79
N GLN A 295 20.43 17.25 -27.76
CA GLN A 295 20.15 18.68 -27.90
C GLN A 295 21.11 19.37 -28.88
N ALA A 296 22.39 19.02 -28.84
CA ALA A 296 23.39 19.57 -29.74
C ALA A 296 23.22 19.08 -31.19
N ARG A 297 22.79 17.83 -31.42
CA ARG A 297 22.51 17.33 -32.78
C ARG A 297 21.22 17.86 -33.39
N HIS A 298 20.29 18.30 -32.55
CA HIS A 298 18.99 18.87 -32.94
C HIS A 298 18.94 20.38 -32.65
N GLY A 299 20.06 21.07 -32.84
CA GLY A 299 20.18 22.50 -32.54
C GLY A 299 19.33 23.39 -33.46
N GLU A 300 18.94 22.88 -34.62
CA GLU A 300 18.09 23.58 -35.59
C GLU A 300 16.75 24.00 -35.00
N ARG A 301 16.21 23.22 -34.05
CA ARG A 301 14.98 23.58 -33.31
C ARG A 301 15.13 24.84 -32.47
N TYR A 302 16.35 25.19 -32.11
CA TYR A 302 16.70 26.40 -31.37
C TYR A 302 17.18 27.53 -32.28
N GLY A 303 17.04 27.39 -33.60
CA GLY A 303 17.56 28.35 -34.57
C GLY A 303 19.08 28.27 -34.77
N ILE A 304 19.73 27.19 -34.32
CA ILE A 304 21.16 26.96 -34.54
C ILE A 304 21.31 26.21 -35.86
N ALA A 305 21.75 26.92 -36.91
CA ALA A 305 21.79 26.40 -38.28
C ALA A 305 22.68 25.14 -38.45
N SER A 306 23.72 24.99 -37.63
CA SER A 306 24.56 23.80 -37.61
C SER A 306 25.20 23.63 -36.24
N SER A 307 25.04 22.44 -35.68
CA SER A 307 25.69 22.02 -34.46
C SER A 307 25.97 20.52 -34.54
N ASP A 308 27.19 20.12 -34.15
CA ASP A 308 27.59 18.72 -34.09
C ASP A 308 28.16 18.44 -32.69
N ALA A 309 28.01 17.20 -32.24
CA ALA A 309 28.50 16.72 -30.96
C ALA A 309 29.42 15.52 -31.18
N LYS A 310 30.70 15.82 -31.40
CA LYS A 310 31.77 14.81 -31.43
C LYS A 310 32.23 14.53 -30.01
N PHE A 311 32.29 13.25 -29.64
CA PHE A 311 32.76 12.80 -28.34
C PHE A 311 33.38 11.42 -28.47
N ASP A 312 34.29 11.10 -27.55
CA ASP A 312 34.72 9.72 -27.32
C ASP A 312 33.81 9.11 -26.24
N PHE A 313 33.30 7.91 -26.49
CA PHE A 313 32.44 7.23 -25.52
C PHE A 313 33.19 6.89 -24.22
N SER A 314 34.50 6.67 -24.30
CA SER A 314 35.34 6.42 -23.16
C SER A 314 35.44 7.65 -22.23
N ASP A 315 35.47 8.86 -22.79
CA ASP A 315 35.40 10.13 -22.01
C ASP A 315 34.05 10.30 -21.30
N VAL A 316 32.95 9.87 -21.94
CA VAL A 316 31.62 9.86 -21.30
C VAL A 316 31.61 8.95 -20.08
N MET A 317 32.22 7.77 -20.21
CA MET A 317 32.34 6.82 -19.10
C MET A 317 33.28 7.30 -18.00
N ASP A 318 34.37 7.98 -18.35
CA ASP A 318 35.28 8.61 -17.37
C ASP A 318 34.59 9.77 -16.63
N ARG A 319 33.74 10.55 -17.31
CA ARG A 319 32.87 11.54 -16.65
C ARG A 319 31.94 10.87 -15.63
N ILE A 320 31.33 9.73 -15.96
CA ILE A 320 30.45 9.00 -15.04
C ILE A 320 31.24 8.57 -13.80
N LYS A 321 32.41 7.96 -13.98
CA LYS A 321 33.30 7.57 -12.86
C LYS A 321 33.69 8.76 -11.99
N ARG A 322 34.00 9.92 -12.60
CA ARG A 322 34.28 11.17 -11.88
C ARG A 322 33.07 11.66 -11.06
N VAL A 323 31.85 11.57 -11.61
CA VAL A 323 30.63 11.93 -10.89
C VAL A 323 30.39 11.01 -9.69
N ILE A 324 30.59 9.69 -9.85
CA ILE A 324 30.53 8.73 -8.74
C ILE A 324 31.54 9.14 -7.65
N GLY A 325 32.80 9.37 -8.02
CA GLY A 325 33.85 9.78 -7.07
C GLY A 325 33.60 11.12 -6.37
N ALA A 326 32.82 12.02 -6.99
CA ALA A 326 32.41 13.27 -6.34
C ALA A 326 31.29 13.09 -5.31
N VAL A 327 30.44 12.07 -5.48
CA VAL A 327 29.34 11.76 -4.54
C VAL A 327 29.79 10.79 -3.43
N GLU A 328 30.72 9.88 -3.74
CA GLU A 328 31.26 8.86 -2.84
C GLU A 328 31.67 9.34 -1.44
N PRO A 329 32.25 10.55 -1.25
CA PRO A 329 32.57 11.06 0.08
C PRO A 329 31.36 11.15 1.02
N HIS A 330 30.14 11.30 0.50
CA HIS A 330 28.91 11.34 1.28
C HIS A 330 28.49 9.98 1.87
N ASP A 331 28.99 8.89 1.29
CA ASP A 331 28.68 7.51 1.69
C ASP A 331 29.93 6.78 2.24
N SER A 332 31.06 7.49 2.36
CA SER A 332 32.36 6.94 2.72
C SER A 332 32.46 6.36 4.14
N VAL A 333 33.41 5.44 4.33
CA VAL A 333 33.75 4.87 5.64
C VAL A 333 34.18 5.96 6.61
N GLU A 334 34.97 6.92 6.14
CA GLU A 334 35.51 8.04 6.92
C GLU A 334 34.37 8.88 7.52
N ARG A 335 33.37 9.23 6.70
CA ARG A 335 32.21 10.01 7.15
C ARG A 335 31.40 9.25 8.18
N TYR A 336 31.10 7.97 7.94
CA TYR A 336 30.30 7.17 8.87
C TYR A 336 31.04 6.88 10.18
N THR A 337 32.35 6.70 10.11
CA THR A 337 33.22 6.58 11.30
C THR A 337 33.22 7.87 12.11
N ALA A 338 33.33 9.03 11.47
CA ALA A 338 33.25 10.34 12.14
C ALA A 338 31.88 10.58 12.81
N LEU A 339 30.81 9.97 12.28
CA LEU A 339 29.47 10.01 12.88
C LEU A 339 29.30 9.03 14.06
N GLY A 340 30.27 8.13 14.30
CA GLY A 340 30.27 7.17 15.40
C GLY A 340 29.81 5.75 15.02
N VAL A 341 29.80 5.41 13.74
CA VAL A 341 29.52 4.05 13.25
C VAL A 341 30.83 3.28 13.09
N GLU A 342 30.89 2.03 13.56
CA GLU A 342 32.00 1.13 13.22
C GLU A 342 31.70 0.50 11.85
N CYS A 343 32.39 0.95 10.81
CA CYS A 343 32.30 0.38 9.48
C CYS A 343 33.29 -0.79 9.34
N LEU A 344 32.79 -1.97 9.00
CA LEU A 344 33.59 -3.16 8.76
C LEU A 344 33.39 -3.63 7.33
N SER A 345 34.49 -3.85 6.62
CA SER A 345 34.46 -4.51 5.32
C SER A 345 34.58 -6.03 5.52
N GLY A 346 33.70 -6.81 4.90
CA GLY A 346 33.70 -8.27 5.02
C GLY A 346 32.33 -8.89 4.78
N GLU A 347 32.28 -10.23 4.75
CA GLU A 347 31.03 -10.95 4.59
C GLU A 347 30.34 -11.18 5.94
N ALA A 348 29.13 -10.65 6.08
CA ALA A 348 28.30 -10.91 7.25
C ALA A 348 27.55 -12.23 7.10
N LYS A 349 27.52 -13.05 8.16
CA LYS A 349 26.63 -14.21 8.29
C LYS A 349 25.91 -14.18 9.63
N ILE A 350 24.58 -14.16 9.61
CA ILE A 350 23.77 -14.24 10.83
C ILE A 350 23.80 -15.68 11.35
N LEU A 351 24.51 -15.90 12.46
CA LEU A 351 24.62 -17.23 13.07
C LEU A 351 23.44 -17.56 13.97
N THR A 352 22.95 -16.54 14.68
CA THR A 352 21.79 -16.61 15.56
C THR A 352 21.09 -15.25 15.55
N PRO A 353 19.86 -15.13 16.10
CA PRO A 353 19.22 -13.83 16.25
C PRO A 353 20.01 -12.80 17.07
N TYR A 354 21.07 -13.20 17.77
CA TYR A 354 21.88 -12.34 18.64
C TYR A 354 23.34 -12.22 18.21
N CYS A 355 23.77 -12.92 17.16
CA CYS A 355 25.18 -13.02 16.78
C CYS A 355 25.35 -13.01 15.27
N VAL A 356 26.23 -12.15 14.79
CA VAL A 356 26.64 -12.04 13.38
C VAL A 356 28.14 -12.34 13.32
N SER A 357 28.54 -13.23 12.42
CA SER A 357 29.94 -13.39 12.00
C SER A 357 30.23 -12.38 10.91
N ILE A 358 31.38 -11.74 10.98
CA ILE A 358 31.91 -10.86 9.93
C ILE A 358 33.28 -11.42 9.62
N ASP A 359 33.36 -12.19 8.54
CA ASP A 359 34.45 -13.12 8.30
C ASP A 359 34.65 -14.01 9.56
N ASP A 360 35.84 -13.99 10.17
CA ASP A 360 36.17 -14.76 11.38
C ASP A 360 35.73 -14.08 12.70
N ARG A 361 35.32 -12.81 12.66
CA ARG A 361 34.97 -12.04 13.86
C ARG A 361 33.49 -12.20 14.22
N LYS A 362 33.20 -12.74 15.40
CA LYS A 362 31.83 -12.85 15.92
C LYS A 362 31.47 -11.65 16.79
N LEU A 363 30.36 -10.96 16.46
CA LEU A 363 29.82 -9.84 17.22
C LEU A 363 28.41 -10.13 17.71
N THR A 364 28.16 -9.86 18.99
CA THR A 364 26.82 -9.96 19.57
C THR A 364 26.06 -8.65 19.46
N THR A 365 24.76 -8.72 19.14
CA THR A 365 23.91 -7.54 18.98
C THR A 365 22.50 -7.73 19.52
N ARG A 366 21.88 -6.63 19.96
CA ARG A 366 20.46 -6.62 20.34
C ARG A 366 19.56 -6.73 19.12
N ASN A 367 19.88 -6.00 18.04
CA ASN A 367 19.07 -5.96 16.83
C ASN A 367 19.95 -6.07 15.58
N ILE A 368 19.35 -6.60 14.52
CA ILE A 368 19.95 -6.70 13.19
C ILE A 368 19.03 -6.02 12.20
N VAL A 369 19.57 -5.18 11.31
CA VAL A 369 18.88 -4.66 10.13
C VAL A 369 19.54 -5.25 8.89
N ILE A 370 18.76 -6.00 8.11
CA ILE A 370 19.15 -6.56 6.83
C ILE A 370 18.81 -5.51 5.75
N ALA A 371 19.85 -4.96 5.13
CA ALA A 371 19.79 -4.00 4.04
C ALA A 371 20.58 -4.50 2.82
N ALA A 372 20.51 -5.81 2.56
CA ALA A 372 21.31 -6.53 1.56
C ALA A 372 20.98 -6.21 0.09
N GLY A 373 19.98 -5.35 -0.16
CA GLY A 373 19.61 -4.91 -1.51
C GLY A 373 19.05 -6.03 -2.40
N ALA A 374 19.25 -5.86 -3.71
CA ALA A 374 18.86 -6.79 -4.75
C ALA A 374 19.95 -6.84 -5.83
N ARG A 375 19.82 -7.76 -6.78
CA ARG A 375 20.69 -7.90 -7.95
C ARG A 375 19.86 -7.98 -9.24
N PRO A 376 20.40 -7.64 -10.41
CA PRO A 376 19.72 -7.84 -11.69
C PRO A 376 19.24 -9.28 -11.85
N PHE A 377 18.01 -9.46 -12.35
CA PHE A 377 17.49 -10.77 -12.68
C PHE A 377 17.90 -11.15 -14.11
N VAL A 378 18.69 -12.22 -14.24
CA VAL A 378 19.08 -12.80 -15.52
C VAL A 378 18.36 -14.15 -15.67
N PRO A 379 17.43 -14.29 -16.64
CA PRO A 379 16.73 -15.54 -16.87
C PRO A 379 17.66 -16.59 -17.53
N PRO A 380 17.41 -17.89 -17.32
CA PRO A 380 18.19 -18.96 -17.95
C PRO A 380 17.79 -19.17 -19.41
N ILE A 381 18.00 -18.17 -20.27
CA ILE A 381 17.73 -18.28 -21.72
C ILE A 381 18.90 -19.06 -22.35
N PRO A 382 18.62 -20.13 -23.11
CA PRO A 382 19.64 -20.90 -23.81
C PRO A 382 20.63 -20.02 -24.58
N GLY A 383 21.94 -20.24 -24.36
CA GLY A 383 23.03 -19.53 -25.02
C GLY A 383 23.38 -18.17 -24.44
N LEU A 384 22.55 -17.57 -23.57
CA LEU A 384 22.84 -16.25 -22.96
C LEU A 384 24.09 -16.31 -22.07
N ASP A 385 24.33 -17.44 -21.43
CA ASP A 385 25.52 -17.72 -20.59
C ASP A 385 26.84 -17.72 -21.39
N GLN A 386 26.77 -17.94 -22.70
CA GLN A 386 27.92 -17.87 -23.62
C GLN A 386 28.17 -16.45 -24.15
N ILE A 387 27.22 -15.52 -23.92
CA ILE A 387 27.34 -14.12 -24.30
C ILE A 387 27.87 -13.31 -23.12
N LYS A 388 28.80 -12.38 -23.38
CA LYS A 388 29.13 -11.32 -22.42
C LYS A 388 28.01 -10.28 -22.38
N TYR A 389 26.92 -10.61 -21.68
CA TYR A 389 25.77 -9.74 -21.51
C TYR A 389 26.07 -8.61 -20.51
N LEU A 390 25.29 -7.54 -20.64
CA LEU A 390 25.33 -6.37 -19.78
C LEU A 390 24.11 -6.36 -18.87
N THR A 391 24.27 -5.83 -17.68
CA THR A 391 23.20 -5.56 -16.70
C THR A 391 23.44 -4.17 -16.11
N SER A 392 22.56 -3.71 -15.22
CA SER A 392 22.86 -2.48 -14.46
C SER A 392 24.14 -2.58 -13.64
N ASP A 393 24.69 -3.76 -13.37
CA ASP A 393 25.91 -3.86 -12.54
C ASP A 393 27.20 -3.60 -13.32
N ASN A 394 27.27 -4.00 -14.60
CA ASN A 394 28.51 -4.03 -15.37
C ASN A 394 28.52 -3.15 -16.64
N LEU A 395 27.38 -2.52 -16.99
CA LEU A 395 27.26 -1.64 -18.16
C LEU A 395 28.27 -0.48 -18.13
N TRP A 396 28.63 -0.02 -16.93
CA TRP A 396 29.50 1.14 -16.68
C TRP A 396 30.98 0.88 -17.00
N ASP A 397 31.35 -0.37 -17.29
CA ASP A 397 32.71 -0.76 -17.65
C ASP A 397 32.96 -0.72 -19.16
N LEU A 398 31.94 -0.45 -19.97
CA LEU A 398 32.12 -0.26 -21.41
C LEU A 398 33.07 0.91 -21.69
N ARG A 399 33.92 0.74 -22.70
CA ARG A 399 34.82 1.80 -23.22
C ARG A 399 34.51 2.19 -24.65
N GLU A 400 33.77 1.36 -25.37
CA GLU A 400 33.37 1.59 -26.75
C GLU A 400 31.84 1.60 -26.84
N LEU A 401 31.29 2.51 -27.64
CA LEU A 401 29.87 2.56 -27.92
C LEU A 401 29.50 1.38 -28.84
N PRO A 402 28.62 0.45 -28.42
CA PRO A 402 28.16 -0.62 -29.30
C PRO A 402 27.46 -0.03 -30.53
N ARG A 403 27.77 -0.56 -31.73
CA ARG A 403 27.05 -0.13 -32.95
C ARG A 403 25.62 -0.64 -32.93
N ARG A 404 25.41 -1.87 -32.48
CA ARG A 404 24.09 -2.50 -32.30
C ARG A 404 23.92 -2.98 -30.87
N LEU A 405 22.89 -2.46 -30.19
CA LEU A 405 22.57 -2.78 -28.81
C LEU A 405 21.16 -3.37 -28.73
N VAL A 406 21.05 -4.59 -28.23
CA VAL A 406 19.75 -5.14 -27.83
C VAL A 406 19.51 -4.84 -26.36
N VAL A 407 18.30 -4.41 -26.00
CA VAL A 407 17.86 -4.21 -24.62
C VAL A 407 16.67 -5.12 -24.35
N LEU A 408 16.80 -6.06 -23.42
CA LEU A 408 15.69 -6.90 -22.98
C LEU A 408 14.97 -6.23 -21.80
N GLY A 409 13.70 -5.90 -21.99
CA GLY A 409 12.82 -5.35 -20.96
C GLY A 409 12.35 -3.92 -21.24
N GLY A 410 11.05 -3.70 -21.09
CA GLY A 410 10.30 -2.45 -21.25
C GLY A 410 10.01 -1.76 -19.92
N GLY A 411 10.68 -2.14 -18.84
CA GLY A 411 10.63 -1.44 -17.56
C GLY A 411 11.44 -0.13 -17.54
N PRO A 412 11.45 0.60 -16.42
CA PRO A 412 12.13 1.90 -16.30
C PRO A 412 13.61 1.87 -16.70
N ILE A 413 14.36 0.87 -16.21
CA ILE A 413 15.79 0.71 -16.52
C ILE A 413 16.00 0.48 -18.02
N GLY A 414 15.22 -0.41 -18.62
CA GLY A 414 15.31 -0.68 -20.06
C GLY A 414 15.05 0.57 -20.89
N CYS A 415 13.99 1.32 -20.56
CA CYS A 415 13.65 2.56 -21.27
C CYS A 415 14.74 3.64 -21.12
N GLU A 416 15.25 3.88 -19.91
CA GLU A 416 16.33 4.85 -19.67
C GLU A 416 17.59 4.49 -20.48
N ILE A 417 18.01 3.22 -20.45
CA ILE A 417 19.21 2.77 -21.16
C ILE A 417 19.02 2.82 -22.68
N SER A 418 17.87 2.37 -23.20
CA SER A 418 17.57 2.42 -24.64
C SER A 418 17.71 3.84 -25.18
N GLN A 419 17.06 4.81 -24.54
CA GLN A 419 17.10 6.20 -24.99
C GLN A 419 18.51 6.80 -24.86
N ALA A 420 19.21 6.53 -23.77
CA ALA A 420 20.57 7.01 -23.58
C ALA A 420 21.52 6.56 -24.69
N PHE A 421 21.53 5.26 -25.00
CA PHE A 421 22.44 4.71 -26.01
C PHE A 421 22.06 5.12 -27.44
N ALA A 422 20.76 5.21 -27.75
CA ALA A 422 20.28 5.70 -29.04
C ALA A 422 20.73 7.15 -29.29
N ARG A 423 20.56 8.03 -28.29
CA ARG A 423 21.00 9.43 -28.36
C ARG A 423 22.52 9.59 -28.51
N LEU A 424 23.30 8.66 -27.96
CA LEU A 424 24.75 8.62 -28.16
C LEU A 424 25.13 8.07 -29.55
N GLY A 425 24.23 7.38 -30.24
CA GLY A 425 24.38 6.94 -31.63
C GLY A 425 24.44 5.43 -31.85
N ALA A 426 24.10 4.62 -30.85
CA ALA A 426 23.93 3.18 -31.04
C ALA A 426 22.60 2.88 -31.77
N ALA A 427 22.59 1.87 -32.65
CA ALA A 427 21.34 1.30 -33.15
C ALA A 427 20.73 0.40 -32.07
N VAL A 428 19.64 0.84 -31.46
CA VAL A 428 19.01 0.16 -30.32
C VAL A 428 17.76 -0.60 -30.74
N THR A 429 17.70 -1.88 -30.36
CA THR A 429 16.48 -2.70 -30.43
C THR A 429 16.06 -3.09 -29.02
N GLN A 430 14.91 -2.60 -28.57
CA GLN A 430 14.32 -2.92 -27.28
C GLN A 430 13.23 -3.98 -27.44
N ILE A 431 13.39 -5.10 -26.75
CA ILE A 431 12.49 -6.25 -26.83
C ILE A 431 11.75 -6.40 -25.51
N GLU A 432 10.42 -6.38 -25.56
CA GLU A 432 9.53 -6.50 -24.41
C GLU A 432 8.42 -7.53 -24.66
N MET A 433 8.22 -8.42 -23.68
CA MET A 433 7.21 -9.47 -23.74
C MET A 433 5.79 -8.91 -23.55
N ALA A 434 5.64 -7.83 -22.79
CA ALA A 434 4.36 -7.17 -22.55
C ALA A 434 3.87 -6.39 -23.78
N PRO A 435 2.56 -6.10 -23.85
CA PRO A 435 1.99 -5.33 -24.96
C PRO A 435 2.36 -3.85 -24.95
N ARG A 436 3.01 -3.33 -23.89
CA ARG A 436 3.35 -1.91 -23.73
C ARG A 436 4.63 -1.73 -22.91
N LEU A 437 5.37 -0.67 -23.22
CA LEU A 437 6.42 -0.14 -22.35
C LEU A 437 5.82 0.39 -21.04
N LEU A 438 6.60 0.35 -19.95
CA LEU A 438 6.21 0.84 -18.64
C LEU A 438 4.82 0.33 -18.20
N MET A 439 4.59 -0.99 -18.29
CA MET A 439 3.26 -1.62 -18.12
C MET A 439 2.52 -1.29 -16.81
N ARG A 440 3.20 -0.74 -15.81
CA ARG A 440 2.58 -0.23 -14.57
C ARG A 440 1.94 1.15 -14.72
N GLU A 441 2.22 1.87 -15.80
CA GLU A 441 1.68 3.19 -16.11
C GLU A 441 0.48 3.11 -17.06
N ASP A 442 -0.36 4.16 -17.04
CA ASP A 442 -1.54 4.26 -17.89
C ASP A 442 -1.15 4.23 -19.38
N GLU A 443 -2.06 3.75 -20.24
CA GLU A 443 -1.80 3.57 -21.68
C GLU A 443 -1.30 4.84 -22.38
N VAL A 444 -1.86 5.99 -22.05
CA VAL A 444 -1.43 7.29 -22.60
C VAL A 444 0.03 7.61 -22.26
N VAL A 445 0.51 7.19 -21.09
CA VAL A 445 1.89 7.40 -20.64
C VAL A 445 2.83 6.49 -21.43
N SER A 446 2.50 5.19 -21.53
CA SER A 446 3.25 4.23 -22.33
C SER A 446 3.34 4.67 -23.80
N ALA A 447 2.22 5.12 -24.38
CA ALA A 447 2.15 5.56 -25.77
C ALA A 447 3.01 6.81 -26.03
N THR A 448 3.06 7.74 -25.07
CA THR A 448 3.89 8.96 -25.19
C THR A 448 5.40 8.61 -25.23
N VAL A 449 5.83 7.66 -24.39
CA VAL A 449 7.22 7.18 -24.38
C VAL A 449 7.53 6.41 -25.66
N LEU A 450 6.64 5.51 -26.10
CA LEU A 450 6.81 4.74 -27.33
C LEU A 450 6.95 5.64 -28.56
N ALA A 451 6.04 6.61 -28.74
CA ALA A 451 6.10 7.55 -29.86
C ALA A 451 7.38 8.39 -29.86
N THR A 452 7.93 8.69 -28.68
CA THR A 452 9.22 9.38 -28.57
C THR A 452 10.38 8.46 -28.97
N PHE A 453 10.34 7.20 -28.55
CA PHE A 453 11.38 6.22 -28.91
C PHE A 453 11.42 5.96 -30.42
N GLU A 454 10.26 5.79 -31.05
CA GLU A 454 10.15 5.60 -32.50
C GLU A 454 10.70 6.81 -33.27
N ARG A 455 10.36 8.03 -32.83
CA ARG A 455 10.87 9.28 -33.42
C ARG A 455 12.38 9.45 -33.24
N GLU A 456 12.95 8.92 -32.16
CA GLU A 456 14.39 8.89 -31.92
C GLU A 456 15.10 7.70 -32.59
N GLY A 457 14.38 6.90 -33.39
CA GLY A 457 14.95 5.79 -34.17
C GLY A 457 15.23 4.53 -33.37
N ILE A 458 14.63 4.37 -32.19
CA ILE A 458 14.72 3.15 -31.39
C ILE A 458 13.71 2.14 -31.95
N THR A 459 14.18 0.93 -32.28
CA THR A 459 13.29 -0.17 -32.66
C THR A 459 12.70 -0.79 -31.39
N VAL A 460 11.39 -0.67 -31.20
CA VAL A 460 10.70 -1.24 -30.03
C VAL A 460 9.80 -2.39 -30.47
N GLU A 461 10.12 -3.59 -29.98
CA GLU A 461 9.41 -4.83 -30.29
C GLU A 461 8.62 -5.28 -29.06
N LEU A 462 7.30 -5.12 -29.13
CA LEU A 462 6.35 -5.48 -28.07
C LEU A 462 5.73 -6.85 -28.34
N ASN A 463 5.20 -7.51 -27.30
CA ASN A 463 4.68 -8.87 -27.39
C ASN A 463 5.71 -9.86 -27.95
N LEU A 464 6.99 -9.67 -27.63
CA LEU A 464 8.07 -10.44 -28.19
C LEU A 464 8.98 -10.98 -27.07
N ARG A 465 9.23 -12.29 -27.08
CA ARG A 465 10.00 -12.98 -26.05
C ARG A 465 11.30 -13.52 -26.62
N ALA A 466 12.43 -13.14 -26.05
CA ALA A 466 13.72 -13.76 -26.36
C ALA A 466 13.74 -15.21 -25.84
N VAL A 467 14.05 -16.17 -26.72
CA VAL A 467 14.03 -17.61 -26.42
C VAL A 467 15.37 -18.30 -26.58
N GLU A 468 16.28 -17.73 -27.38
CA GLU A 468 17.61 -18.31 -27.60
C GLU A 468 18.61 -17.21 -27.98
N PHE A 469 19.86 -17.37 -27.54
CA PHE A 469 21.00 -16.58 -28.00
C PHE A 469 21.96 -17.48 -28.77
N ARG A 470 22.38 -17.02 -29.95
CA ARG A 470 23.35 -17.72 -30.80
C ARG A 470 24.58 -16.85 -30.99
N GLN A 471 25.76 -17.46 -30.86
CA GLN A 471 27.03 -16.83 -31.17
C GLN A 471 27.82 -17.69 -32.17
N THR A 472 28.15 -17.08 -33.30
CA THR A 472 29.08 -17.63 -34.30
C THR A 472 30.37 -16.82 -34.28
N ARG A 473 31.39 -17.22 -35.04
CA ARG A 473 32.62 -16.41 -35.20
C ARG A 473 32.36 -15.04 -35.83
N ALA A 474 31.28 -14.89 -36.61
CA ALA A 474 31.01 -13.67 -37.38
C ALA A 474 29.91 -12.78 -36.78
N ARG A 475 28.94 -13.35 -36.05
CA ARG A 475 27.78 -12.60 -35.53
C ARG A 475 27.23 -13.19 -34.23
N LYS A 476 26.60 -12.32 -33.43
CA LYS A 476 25.72 -12.69 -32.30
C LYS A 476 24.29 -12.34 -32.68
N THR A 477 23.36 -13.22 -32.37
CA THR A 477 21.95 -13.09 -32.76
C THR A 477 21.06 -13.48 -31.58
N VAL A 478 20.00 -12.73 -31.33
CA VAL A 478 18.93 -13.10 -30.40
C VAL A 478 17.73 -13.59 -31.21
N VAL A 479 17.22 -14.75 -30.85
CA VAL A 479 16.03 -15.37 -31.44
C VAL A 479 14.86 -15.10 -30.52
N CYS A 480 13.77 -14.60 -31.10
CA CYS A 480 12.58 -14.23 -30.38
C CYS A 480 11.33 -14.83 -30.99
N GLU A 481 10.33 -15.04 -30.15
CA GLU A 481 9.01 -15.56 -30.52
C GLU A 481 7.92 -14.56 -30.14
N THR A 482 6.90 -14.44 -31.00
CA THR A 482 5.70 -13.67 -30.66
C THR A 482 4.93 -14.31 -29.51
N VAL A 483 4.46 -13.47 -28.59
CA VAL A 483 3.64 -13.85 -27.44
C VAL A 483 2.16 -13.74 -27.83
N ASP A 484 1.32 -14.62 -27.29
CA ASP A 484 -0.15 -14.60 -27.45
C ASP A 484 -0.69 -14.72 -28.89
N ARG A 485 0.03 -15.42 -29.79
CA ARG A 485 -0.48 -15.87 -31.11
C ARG A 485 -0.65 -17.39 -31.16
N GLU A 486 -1.66 -17.86 -31.89
CA GLU A 486 -1.89 -19.31 -32.13
C GLU A 486 -0.69 -19.97 -32.84
N THR A 487 0.04 -19.20 -33.66
CA THR A 487 1.33 -19.59 -34.26
C THR A 487 2.40 -18.57 -33.86
N ALA A 488 3.46 -19.04 -33.18
CA ALA A 488 4.59 -18.20 -32.82
C ALA A 488 5.45 -17.91 -34.06
N ASP A 489 5.49 -16.65 -34.46
CA ASP A 489 6.40 -16.16 -35.49
C ASP A 489 7.79 -16.00 -34.86
N VAL A 490 8.82 -16.50 -35.54
CA VAL A 490 10.21 -16.39 -35.09
C VAL A 490 10.87 -15.20 -35.78
N VAL A 491 11.46 -14.31 -35.00
CA VAL A 491 12.19 -13.13 -35.46
C VAL A 491 13.61 -13.14 -34.87
N GLU A 492 14.60 -12.73 -35.66
CA GLU A 492 16.00 -12.70 -35.25
C GLU A 492 16.57 -11.29 -35.33
N PHE A 493 17.35 -10.87 -34.32
CA PHE A 493 18.06 -9.60 -34.32
C PHE A 493 19.55 -9.81 -34.08
N ASP A 494 20.38 -9.23 -34.94
CA ASP A 494 21.83 -9.22 -34.75
C ASP A 494 22.25 -8.09 -33.82
N PHE A 495 23.23 -8.36 -32.95
CA PHE A 495 23.69 -7.38 -31.96
C PHE A 495 25.17 -7.52 -31.65
N ASP A 496 25.77 -6.46 -31.09
CA ASP A 496 27.16 -6.51 -30.60
C ASP A 496 27.18 -6.75 -29.08
N HIS A 497 26.28 -6.05 -28.37
CA HIS A 497 26.01 -6.21 -26.95
C HIS A 497 24.50 -6.33 -26.66
N VAL A 498 24.17 -7.00 -25.55
CA VAL A 498 22.81 -7.12 -25.03
C VAL A 498 22.76 -6.64 -23.58
N VAL A 499 21.79 -5.79 -23.24
CA VAL A 499 21.48 -5.38 -21.86
C VAL A 499 20.27 -6.14 -21.35
N VAL A 500 20.41 -6.83 -20.22
CA VAL A 500 19.33 -7.56 -19.56
C VAL A 500 18.74 -6.68 -18.45
N ALA A 501 17.56 -6.12 -18.71
CA ALA A 501 16.84 -5.20 -17.81
C ALA A 501 15.46 -5.77 -17.41
N LEU A 502 15.41 -7.06 -17.06
CA LEU A 502 14.17 -7.83 -16.82
C LEU A 502 13.72 -7.84 -15.35
N GLY A 503 14.12 -6.83 -14.58
CA GLY A 503 13.80 -6.69 -13.15
C GLY A 503 14.96 -7.08 -12.22
N ARG A 504 14.67 -7.13 -10.92
CA ARG A 504 15.67 -7.33 -9.86
C ARG A 504 15.22 -8.37 -8.85
N ARG A 505 16.13 -9.22 -8.39
CA ARG A 505 15.92 -10.26 -7.38
C ARG A 505 16.55 -9.87 -6.05
N ALA A 506 15.79 -9.98 -4.96
CA ALA A 506 16.28 -9.70 -3.61
C ALA A 506 17.47 -10.61 -3.24
N ASN A 507 18.47 -10.04 -2.54
CA ASN A 507 19.61 -10.79 -2.04
C ASN A 507 19.25 -11.45 -0.70
N VAL A 508 18.85 -12.72 -0.74
CA VAL A 508 18.34 -13.47 0.44
C VAL A 508 19.12 -14.74 0.76
N GLU A 509 20.23 -14.97 0.08
CA GLU A 509 21.01 -16.21 0.14
C GLU A 509 22.42 -15.97 0.68
N GLY A 510 22.97 -16.95 1.40
CA GLY A 510 24.41 -17.02 1.74
C GLY A 510 24.85 -16.28 3.00
N TYR A 511 23.94 -15.62 3.73
CA TYR A 511 24.27 -14.87 4.96
C TYR A 511 23.43 -15.26 6.18
N GLY A 512 22.93 -16.50 6.21
CA GLY A 512 22.34 -17.11 7.41
C GLY A 512 20.81 -17.09 7.49
N LEU A 513 20.11 -16.61 6.45
CA LEU A 513 18.65 -16.54 6.48
C LEU A 513 18.01 -17.92 6.35
N GLU A 514 18.62 -18.78 5.52
CA GLU A 514 18.21 -20.14 5.25
C GLU A 514 18.31 -21.01 6.50
N GLU A 515 19.45 -20.93 7.20
CA GLU A 515 19.68 -21.67 8.45
C GLU A 515 18.76 -21.19 9.59
N LEU A 516 18.39 -19.90 9.59
CA LEU A 516 17.42 -19.36 10.55
C LEU A 516 15.95 -19.64 10.17
N GLY A 517 15.70 -20.15 8.96
CA GLY A 517 14.37 -20.39 8.43
C GLY A 517 13.53 -19.12 8.28
N ILE A 518 14.15 -17.99 7.90
CA ILE A 518 13.44 -16.72 7.71
C ILE A 518 12.49 -16.84 6.50
N SER A 519 11.24 -16.49 6.73
CA SER A 519 10.17 -16.58 5.73
C SER A 519 10.40 -15.60 4.58
N LEU A 520 10.17 -16.07 3.35
CA LEU A 520 10.18 -15.25 2.14
C LEU A 520 8.75 -15.03 1.62
N ASN A 521 8.56 -13.95 0.89
CA ASN A 521 7.38 -13.69 0.07
C ASN A 521 7.43 -14.52 -1.22
N ALA A 522 6.30 -14.64 -1.92
CA ALA A 522 6.20 -15.39 -3.18
C ALA A 522 7.15 -14.88 -4.28
N ASN A 523 7.52 -13.59 -4.24
CA ASN A 523 8.48 -12.97 -5.16
C ASN A 523 9.96 -13.15 -4.73
N GLY A 524 10.24 -13.93 -3.68
CA GLY A 524 11.59 -14.18 -3.17
C GLY A 524 12.18 -13.09 -2.26
N SER A 525 11.43 -12.04 -1.92
CA SER A 525 11.87 -11.02 -0.94
C SER A 525 11.65 -11.49 0.51
N ILE A 526 12.35 -10.88 1.47
CA ILE A 526 12.18 -11.19 2.91
C ILE A 526 10.78 -10.75 3.37
N LYS A 527 10.04 -11.70 3.95
CA LYS A 527 8.73 -11.41 4.53
C LYS A 527 8.90 -10.63 5.82
N THR A 528 8.27 -9.46 5.88
CA THR A 528 8.23 -8.64 7.09
C THR A 528 6.79 -8.34 7.49
N ASN A 529 6.60 -8.01 8.76
CA ASN A 529 5.35 -7.44 9.23
C ASN A 529 5.29 -5.93 8.96
N LYS A 530 4.18 -5.27 9.34
CA LYS A 530 3.99 -3.81 9.15
C LYS A 530 5.03 -2.91 9.84
N PHE A 531 5.86 -3.46 10.71
CA PHE A 531 6.95 -2.78 11.43
C PHE A 531 8.33 -3.12 10.87
N LEU A 532 8.40 -3.83 9.73
CA LEU A 532 9.62 -4.31 9.07
C LEU A 532 10.41 -5.38 9.81
N ALA A 533 9.84 -5.99 10.86
CA ALA A 533 10.46 -7.15 11.53
C ALA A 533 10.14 -8.46 10.80
N THR A 534 11.11 -9.38 10.76
CA THR A 534 10.97 -10.73 10.21
C THR A 534 10.24 -11.66 11.20
N ASP A 535 10.38 -12.97 11.06
CA ASP A 535 9.93 -13.96 12.05
C ASP A 535 10.56 -13.72 13.45
N TYR A 536 11.72 -13.08 13.48
CA TYR A 536 12.44 -12.70 14.70
C TYR A 536 12.18 -11.24 15.03
N ALA A 537 11.66 -10.98 16.24
CA ALA A 537 11.26 -9.64 16.66
C ALA A 537 12.40 -8.61 16.78
N ASN A 538 13.66 -9.06 16.66
CA ASN A 538 14.87 -8.26 16.72
C ASN A 538 15.68 -8.28 15.40
N ILE A 539 15.19 -8.96 14.37
CA ILE A 539 15.76 -8.92 13.02
C ILE A 539 14.76 -8.17 12.13
N TYR A 540 15.24 -7.11 11.51
CA TYR A 540 14.48 -6.24 10.63
C TYR A 540 15.07 -6.33 9.22
N ALA A 541 14.25 -6.01 8.22
CA ALA A 541 14.71 -5.91 6.85
C ALA A 541 14.16 -4.63 6.21
N CYS A 542 14.93 -3.98 5.34
CA CYS A 542 14.52 -2.76 4.63
C CYS A 542 15.28 -2.59 3.32
N GLY A 543 14.74 -1.78 2.41
CA GLY A 543 15.22 -1.62 1.04
C GLY A 543 14.73 -2.74 0.11
N ASP A 544 15.41 -2.88 -1.03
CA ASP A 544 15.05 -3.80 -2.12
C ASP A 544 14.87 -5.26 -1.66
N VAL A 545 15.52 -5.65 -0.56
CA VAL A 545 15.42 -7.01 0.00
C VAL A 545 14.03 -7.34 0.55
N THR A 546 13.19 -6.33 0.83
CA THR A 546 11.83 -6.52 1.38
C THR A 546 10.71 -6.41 0.36
N GLY A 547 10.91 -5.64 -0.71
CA GLY A 547 9.86 -5.28 -1.66
C GLY A 547 8.65 -4.53 -1.02
N PRO A 548 7.61 -4.22 -1.81
CA PRO A 548 7.55 -4.39 -3.27
C PRO A 548 8.25 -3.24 -4.02
N TYR A 549 8.61 -2.16 -3.35
CA TYR A 549 9.23 -0.98 -3.95
C TYR A 549 10.76 -1.06 -3.89
N GLN A 550 11.40 -1.03 -5.06
CA GLN A 550 12.87 -1.06 -5.20
C GLN A 550 13.38 0.31 -5.62
N PHE A 551 13.19 1.29 -4.72
CA PHE A 551 13.59 2.68 -4.94
C PHE A 551 14.44 3.18 -3.77
N THR A 552 15.48 3.95 -4.07
CA THR A 552 16.43 4.50 -3.09
C THR A 552 15.76 5.27 -1.95
N HIS A 553 14.82 6.17 -2.26
CA HIS A 553 14.10 6.96 -1.26
C HIS A 553 13.12 6.11 -0.44
N VAL A 554 12.56 5.04 -1.02
CA VAL A 554 11.72 4.09 -0.26
C VAL A 554 12.58 3.24 0.68
N ALA A 555 13.78 2.85 0.24
CA ALA A 555 14.77 2.16 1.08
C ALA A 555 15.16 3.03 2.30
N ALA A 556 15.41 4.32 2.08
CA ALA A 556 15.66 5.29 3.14
C ALA A 556 14.44 5.47 4.07
N HIS A 557 13.24 5.55 3.50
CA HIS A 557 12.00 5.64 4.27
C HIS A 557 11.82 4.43 5.18
N GLN A 558 11.95 3.21 4.64
CA GLN A 558 11.86 1.96 5.39
C GLN A 558 12.95 1.85 6.47
N ALA A 559 14.18 2.25 6.17
CA ALA A 559 15.31 2.24 7.11
C ALA A 559 15.01 3.04 8.38
N TRP A 560 14.31 4.17 8.27
CA TRP A 560 13.84 4.93 9.43
C TRP A 560 12.94 4.09 10.34
N TYR A 561 11.91 3.44 9.79
CA TYR A 561 11.01 2.60 10.60
C TYR A 561 11.72 1.38 11.17
N ALA A 562 12.53 0.67 10.37
CA ALA A 562 13.26 -0.51 10.82
C ALA A 562 14.19 -0.17 11.99
N THR A 563 14.93 0.93 11.87
CA THR A 563 15.88 1.38 12.90
C THR A 563 15.18 1.86 14.17
N VAL A 564 14.17 2.73 14.04
CA VAL A 564 13.42 3.23 15.20
C VAL A 564 12.68 2.09 15.90
N ASN A 565 12.07 1.17 15.16
CA ASN A 565 11.42 0.00 15.75
C ASN A 565 12.43 -0.96 16.39
N GLY A 566 13.64 -1.12 15.84
CA GLY A 566 14.69 -1.94 16.45
C GLY A 566 15.22 -1.35 17.75
N LEU A 567 15.51 -0.04 17.77
CA LEU A 567 16.11 0.62 18.93
C LEU A 567 15.08 0.96 20.03
N PHE A 568 13.88 1.41 19.65
CA PHE A 568 12.87 1.95 20.55
C PHE A 568 11.56 1.15 20.59
N GLY A 569 11.47 0.03 19.87
CA GLY A 569 10.26 -0.79 19.78
C GLY A 569 9.80 -1.46 21.08
N GLY A 570 10.60 -1.37 22.15
CA GLY A 570 10.19 -1.70 23.51
C GLY A 570 9.22 -0.68 24.12
N PHE A 571 9.27 0.58 23.69
CA PHE A 571 8.36 1.66 24.12
C PHE A 571 7.20 1.83 23.15
N LYS A 572 7.51 2.00 21.86
CA LYS A 572 6.51 2.24 20.80
C LYS A 572 7.02 1.74 19.46
N ARG A 573 6.10 1.16 18.67
CA ARG A 573 6.37 0.75 17.29
C ARG A 573 5.57 1.58 16.30
N PHE A 574 6.17 1.86 15.15
CA PHE A 574 5.62 2.67 14.08
C PHE A 574 5.45 1.80 12.84
N ALA A 575 4.21 1.70 12.35
CA ALA A 575 3.93 1.00 11.12
C ALA A 575 4.34 1.85 9.93
N VAL A 576 4.89 1.23 8.88
CA VAL A 576 5.31 1.94 7.67
C VAL A 576 4.10 2.47 6.92
N ASP A 577 4.20 3.70 6.42
CA ASP A 577 3.18 4.38 5.62
C ASP A 577 3.62 4.43 4.15
N TYR A 578 2.93 3.68 3.29
CA TYR A 578 3.20 3.64 1.85
C TYR A 578 2.15 4.43 1.03
N SER A 579 1.30 5.25 1.66
CA SER A 579 0.19 5.89 0.93
C SER A 579 0.63 6.99 -0.04
N VAL A 580 1.83 7.56 0.15
CA VAL A 580 2.37 8.65 -0.68
C VAL A 580 3.81 8.34 -1.05
N ILE A 581 3.99 7.37 -1.96
CA ILE A 581 5.29 7.01 -2.52
C ILE A 581 5.39 7.60 -3.92
N PRO A 582 6.29 8.55 -4.18
CA PRO A 582 6.59 9.00 -5.54
C PRO A 582 7.60 8.09 -6.23
N TRP A 583 7.63 8.11 -7.55
CA TRP A 583 8.75 7.60 -8.35
C TRP A 583 8.81 8.31 -9.69
N CYS A 584 9.96 8.18 -10.37
CA CYS A 584 10.19 8.76 -11.68
C CYS A 584 10.99 7.79 -12.55
N THR A 585 10.57 7.65 -13.81
CA THR A 585 11.37 7.08 -14.90
C THR A 585 11.97 8.23 -15.68
N PHE A 586 13.30 8.29 -15.76
CA PHE A 586 14.05 9.42 -16.28
C PHE A 586 14.31 9.31 -17.79
N THR A 587 13.31 8.85 -18.54
CA THR A 587 13.24 9.07 -19.98
C THR A 587 13.05 10.56 -20.26
N ASP A 588 13.02 10.94 -21.53
CA ASP A 588 12.69 12.27 -21.98
C ASP A 588 11.54 12.14 -23.01
N PRO A 589 10.29 12.50 -22.65
CA PRO A 589 9.87 13.12 -21.39
C PRO A 589 10.05 12.22 -20.17
N GLU A 590 10.28 12.83 -19.01
CA GLU A 590 10.29 12.11 -17.72
C GLU A 590 8.86 11.68 -17.37
N VAL A 591 8.73 10.53 -16.71
CA VAL A 591 7.45 10.00 -16.23
C VAL A 591 7.50 9.90 -14.72
N ALA A 592 6.84 10.83 -14.02
CA ALA A 592 6.76 10.86 -12.57
C ALA A 592 5.36 10.55 -12.07
N ARG A 593 5.25 9.74 -11.01
CA ARG A 593 3.97 9.35 -10.43
C ARG A 593 4.01 9.39 -8.91
N VAL A 594 2.89 9.78 -8.29
CA VAL A 594 2.62 9.59 -6.86
C VAL A 594 1.18 9.12 -6.65
N GLY A 595 0.98 8.15 -5.76
CA GLY A 595 -0.35 7.62 -5.46
C GLY A 595 -0.91 6.74 -6.57
N LEU A 596 -2.23 6.78 -6.76
CA LEU A 596 -2.94 5.95 -7.74
C LEU A 596 -2.87 6.55 -9.15
N ASN A 597 -2.67 5.70 -10.15
CA ASN A 597 -3.05 6.00 -11.53
C ASN A 597 -4.40 5.33 -11.87
N GLU A 598 -4.86 5.42 -13.12
CA GLU A 598 -6.15 4.86 -13.51
C GLU A 598 -6.16 3.34 -13.44
N LEU A 599 -5.06 2.68 -13.84
CA LEU A 599 -4.90 1.24 -13.71
C LEU A 599 -5.02 0.76 -12.26
N ASP A 600 -4.29 1.38 -11.34
CA ASP A 600 -4.32 1.05 -9.91
C ASP A 600 -5.72 1.31 -9.33
N ALA A 601 -6.36 2.42 -9.72
CA ALA A 601 -7.71 2.76 -9.26
C ALA A 601 -8.73 1.74 -9.76
N ALA A 602 -8.63 1.30 -11.02
CA ALA A 602 -9.49 0.26 -11.58
C ALA A 602 -9.28 -1.10 -10.90
N GLU A 603 -8.03 -1.53 -10.71
CA GLU A 603 -7.69 -2.80 -10.03
C GLU A 603 -8.20 -2.81 -8.58
N GLN A 604 -8.10 -1.68 -7.89
CA GLN A 604 -8.60 -1.52 -6.51
C GLN A 604 -10.10 -1.20 -6.44
N GLY A 605 -10.75 -1.01 -7.60
CA GLY A 605 -12.14 -0.60 -7.76
C GLY A 605 -12.48 0.80 -7.22
N ILE A 606 -11.50 1.66 -7.01
CA ILE A 606 -11.63 2.99 -6.39
C ILE A 606 -12.24 3.95 -7.41
N ALA A 607 -13.40 4.51 -7.08
CA ALA A 607 -14.02 5.55 -7.90
C ALA A 607 -13.16 6.83 -7.92
N TYR A 608 -12.87 7.34 -9.10
CA TYR A 608 -12.06 8.54 -9.33
C TYR A 608 -12.70 9.45 -10.38
N GLU A 609 -12.27 10.70 -10.38
CA GLU A 609 -12.43 11.63 -11.49
C GLU A 609 -11.03 12.01 -11.99
N LEU A 610 -10.84 11.93 -13.30
CA LEU A 610 -9.58 12.29 -13.94
C LEU A 610 -9.66 13.74 -14.43
N THR A 611 -8.64 14.53 -14.09
CA THR A 611 -8.35 15.80 -14.76
C THR A 611 -7.01 15.70 -15.46
N SER A 612 -6.95 16.12 -16.73
CA SER A 612 -5.73 16.16 -17.52
C SER A 612 -5.48 17.58 -18.01
N PHE A 613 -4.21 17.98 -18.05
CA PHE A 613 -3.74 19.20 -18.69
C PHE A 613 -2.60 18.82 -19.65
N ALA A 614 -2.68 19.28 -20.89
CA ALA A 614 -1.66 18.99 -21.90
C ALA A 614 -0.51 20.02 -21.77
N ILE A 615 0.74 19.54 -21.86
CA ILE A 615 1.93 20.38 -21.67
C ILE A 615 2.14 21.33 -22.86
N ASP A 616 1.56 21.01 -24.02
CA ASP A 616 1.59 21.83 -25.23
C ASP A 616 0.86 23.17 -25.12
N GLU A 617 -0.05 23.32 -24.14
CA GLU A 617 -0.70 24.59 -23.81
C GLU A 617 0.16 25.51 -22.92
N LEU A 618 1.32 25.05 -22.43
CA LEU A 618 2.12 25.79 -21.46
C LEU A 618 3.20 26.64 -22.12
N ASP A 619 3.12 27.97 -21.96
CA ASP A 619 4.07 28.94 -22.51
C ASP A 619 5.54 28.57 -22.25
N ARG A 620 5.87 28.13 -21.03
CA ARG A 620 7.25 27.73 -20.70
C ARG A 620 7.71 26.52 -21.50
N ALA A 621 6.85 25.52 -21.68
CA ALA A 621 7.18 24.31 -22.42
C ALA A 621 7.32 24.58 -23.92
N ILE A 622 6.49 25.48 -24.46
CA ILE A 622 6.63 26.00 -25.82
C ILE A 622 7.97 26.73 -25.99
N ALA A 623 8.30 27.65 -25.08
CA ALA A 623 9.55 28.40 -25.13
C ALA A 623 10.81 27.51 -25.07
N ASP A 624 10.73 26.37 -24.39
CA ASP A 624 11.83 25.42 -24.22
C ASP A 624 11.88 24.32 -25.33
N GLU A 625 10.94 24.31 -26.29
CA GLU A 625 10.78 23.27 -27.31
C GLU A 625 10.56 21.87 -26.71
N VAL A 626 9.84 21.81 -25.59
CA VAL A 626 9.49 20.59 -24.82
C VAL A 626 7.98 20.49 -24.55
N ALA A 627 7.19 21.05 -25.45
CA ALA A 627 5.73 21.16 -25.36
C ALA A 627 5.03 19.82 -25.69
N TYR A 628 5.38 18.75 -24.97
CA TYR A 628 4.82 17.40 -25.14
C TYR A 628 4.55 16.72 -23.79
N GLY A 629 3.53 15.87 -23.78
CA GLY A 629 3.11 15.13 -22.58
C GLY A 629 1.96 15.79 -21.84
N CYS A 630 1.76 15.43 -20.57
CA CYS A 630 0.59 15.84 -19.80
C CYS A 630 0.81 15.77 -18.28
N VAL A 631 0.00 16.52 -17.54
CA VAL A 631 -0.25 16.32 -16.12
C VAL A 631 -1.63 15.70 -15.96
N ARG A 632 -1.70 14.56 -15.26
CA ARG A 632 -2.93 13.82 -14.98
C ARG A 632 -3.11 13.70 -13.48
N VAL A 633 -4.26 14.10 -12.97
CA VAL A 633 -4.57 14.04 -11.54
C VAL A 633 -5.89 13.31 -11.33
N LEU A 634 -5.86 12.30 -10.48
CA LEU A 634 -7.05 11.59 -10.03
C LEU A 634 -7.55 12.24 -8.75
N THR A 635 -8.82 12.61 -8.72
CA THR A 635 -9.49 13.13 -7.52
C THR A 635 -10.67 12.25 -7.11
N LYS A 636 -11.07 12.35 -5.84
CA LYS A 636 -12.30 11.71 -5.38
C LYS A 636 -13.51 12.39 -6.03
N PRO A 637 -14.47 11.67 -6.63
CA PRO A 637 -15.61 12.28 -7.31
C PRO A 637 -16.34 13.33 -6.45
N GLY A 638 -16.51 14.53 -7.01
CA GLY A 638 -17.16 15.67 -6.35
C GLY A 638 -16.36 16.31 -5.21
N LYS A 639 -15.06 15.98 -5.07
CA LYS A 639 -14.14 16.58 -4.10
C LYS A 639 -12.80 16.88 -4.76
N ASP A 640 -12.08 17.86 -4.23
CA ASP A 640 -10.73 18.21 -4.70
C ASP A 640 -9.63 17.33 -4.10
N THR A 641 -9.99 16.29 -3.33
CA THR A 641 -9.03 15.38 -2.68
C THR A 641 -8.29 14.56 -3.71
N ILE A 642 -6.97 14.72 -3.75
CA ILE A 642 -6.07 14.03 -4.69
C ILE A 642 -5.88 12.57 -4.25
N LEU A 643 -6.08 11.65 -5.18
CA LEU A 643 -5.87 10.21 -5.03
C LEU A 643 -4.53 9.77 -5.63
N GLY A 644 -4.07 10.48 -6.65
CA GLY A 644 -2.76 10.34 -7.25
C GLY A 644 -2.57 11.31 -8.40
N ALA A 645 -1.32 11.44 -8.84
CA ALA A 645 -0.92 12.30 -9.94
C ALA A 645 0.18 11.62 -10.76
N THR A 646 0.11 11.79 -12.07
CA THR A 646 1.11 11.35 -13.05
C THR A 646 1.48 12.53 -13.93
N ILE A 647 2.76 12.83 -14.05
CA ILE A 647 3.32 13.89 -14.88
C ILE A 647 4.21 13.22 -15.94
N VAL A 648 3.96 13.53 -17.20
CA VAL A 648 4.80 13.19 -18.34
C VAL A 648 5.27 14.50 -18.95
N ALA A 649 6.49 14.93 -18.64
CA ALA A 649 7.02 16.23 -19.04
C ALA A 649 8.54 16.31 -18.84
N GLU A 650 9.15 17.37 -19.36
CA GLU A 650 10.47 17.82 -18.91
C GLU A 650 10.42 18.10 -17.39
N HIS A 651 11.42 17.65 -16.62
CA HIS A 651 11.50 17.83 -15.16
C HIS A 651 10.34 17.23 -14.34
N ALA A 652 9.59 16.26 -14.87
CA ALA A 652 8.47 15.63 -14.16
C ALA A 652 8.86 15.14 -12.75
N GLY A 653 10.09 14.61 -12.59
CA GLY A 653 10.61 14.14 -11.31
C GLY A 653 10.70 15.22 -10.23
N ASP A 654 10.89 16.48 -10.62
CA ASP A 654 10.92 17.63 -9.72
C ASP A 654 9.50 18.21 -9.51
N LEU A 655 8.70 18.28 -10.58
CA LEU A 655 7.35 18.85 -10.57
C LEU A 655 6.37 18.05 -9.70
N ILE A 656 6.57 16.73 -9.58
CA ILE A 656 5.70 15.84 -8.80
C ILE A 656 5.74 16.14 -7.29
N ALA A 657 6.78 16.82 -6.80
CA ALA A 657 6.98 17.11 -5.39
C ALA A 657 5.83 17.93 -4.77
N GLU A 658 5.21 18.82 -5.55
CA GLU A 658 4.03 19.58 -5.09
C GLU A 658 2.85 18.66 -4.78
N PHE A 659 2.56 17.69 -5.66
CA PHE A 659 1.51 16.70 -5.43
C PHE A 659 1.84 15.76 -4.27
N VAL A 660 3.11 15.37 -4.11
CA VAL A 660 3.57 14.59 -2.95
C VAL A 660 3.28 15.33 -1.65
N LEU A 661 3.64 16.60 -1.57
CA LEU A 661 3.37 17.44 -0.41
C LEU A 661 1.86 17.60 -0.17
N ALA A 662 1.11 17.90 -1.22
CA ALA A 662 -0.34 18.08 -1.14
C ALA A 662 -1.02 16.81 -0.61
N MET A 663 -0.70 15.64 -1.16
CA MET A 663 -1.25 14.36 -0.71
C MET A 663 -0.84 14.04 0.74
N LYS A 664 0.42 14.27 1.12
CA LYS A 664 0.89 13.99 2.49
C LYS A 664 0.14 14.80 3.54
N HIS A 665 -0.23 16.04 3.21
CA HIS A 665 -0.93 16.96 4.12
C HIS A 665 -2.44 17.06 3.87
N GLY A 666 -2.99 16.29 2.93
CA GLY A 666 -4.42 16.32 2.60
C GLY A 666 -4.89 17.63 1.96
N LEU A 667 -4.01 18.34 1.26
CA LEU A 667 -4.34 19.52 0.47
C LEU A 667 -4.93 19.07 -0.88
N GLY A 668 -6.10 19.60 -1.23
CA GLY A 668 -6.75 19.30 -2.51
C GLY A 668 -6.31 20.23 -3.66
N LEU A 669 -6.78 19.95 -4.87
CA LEU A 669 -6.48 20.76 -6.07
C LEU A 669 -6.85 22.24 -5.89
N GLY A 670 -7.89 22.56 -5.11
CA GLY A 670 -8.25 23.94 -4.84
C GLY A 670 -7.13 24.73 -4.15
N LYS A 671 -6.30 24.07 -3.33
CA LYS A 671 -5.15 24.69 -2.67
C LYS A 671 -4.00 24.93 -3.65
N ILE A 672 -3.71 23.97 -4.52
CA ILE A 672 -2.72 24.13 -5.61
C ILE A 672 -3.10 25.31 -6.50
N LEU A 673 -4.38 25.40 -6.92
CA LEU A 673 -4.87 26.51 -7.73
C LEU A 673 -4.69 27.89 -7.06
N SER A 674 -4.90 27.96 -5.74
CA SER A 674 -4.75 29.20 -4.97
C SER A 674 -3.30 29.62 -4.71
N THR A 675 -2.34 28.72 -4.95
CA THR A 675 -0.91 28.98 -4.75
C THR A 675 -0.35 29.78 -5.92
N ILE A 676 0.41 30.83 -5.61
CA ILE A 676 1.13 31.60 -6.63
C ILE A 676 2.28 30.74 -7.16
N HIS A 677 2.28 30.53 -8.46
CA HIS A 677 3.36 29.89 -9.21
C HIS A 677 4.10 30.97 -10.00
N ILE A 678 5.41 30.83 -10.14
CA ILE A 678 6.23 31.77 -10.92
C ILE A 678 5.89 31.60 -12.40
N TYR A 679 5.78 32.71 -13.13
CA TYR A 679 5.54 32.72 -14.57
C TYR A 679 6.75 33.29 -15.35
N PRO A 680 7.14 32.67 -16.49
CA PRO A 680 6.69 31.37 -16.99
C PRO A 680 7.53 30.23 -16.38
N THR A 681 6.90 29.19 -15.80
CA THR A 681 7.60 27.97 -15.33
C THR A 681 6.85 26.67 -15.63
N LEU A 682 7.56 25.53 -15.72
CA LEU A 682 6.93 24.22 -15.90
C LEU A 682 5.99 23.84 -14.75
N ALA A 683 6.26 24.36 -13.53
CA ALA A 683 5.41 24.14 -12.36
C ALA A 683 3.99 24.70 -12.52
N GLU A 684 3.79 25.69 -13.39
CA GLU A 684 2.46 26.19 -13.69
C GLU A 684 1.54 25.12 -14.30
N ALA A 685 2.09 24.06 -14.91
CA ALA A 685 1.29 22.92 -15.38
C ALA A 685 0.39 22.35 -14.28
N ASN A 686 0.92 22.19 -13.05
CA ASN A 686 0.15 21.71 -11.90
C ASN A 686 -1.02 22.66 -11.55
N LYS A 687 -0.74 23.97 -11.56
CA LYS A 687 -1.76 25.02 -11.35
C LYS A 687 -2.82 25.01 -12.46
N HIS A 688 -2.41 24.85 -13.72
CA HIS A 688 -3.33 24.77 -14.86
C HIS A 688 -4.20 23.51 -14.80
N THR A 689 -3.66 22.37 -14.37
CA THR A 689 -4.47 21.16 -14.10
C THR A 689 -5.50 21.42 -13.00
N ALA A 690 -5.10 22.07 -11.90
CA ALA A 690 -6.02 22.45 -10.84
C ALA A 690 -7.11 23.44 -11.34
N GLY A 691 -6.74 24.34 -12.26
CA GLY A 691 -7.65 25.25 -12.96
C GLY A 691 -8.65 24.51 -13.86
N ALA A 692 -8.20 23.51 -14.61
CA ALA A 692 -9.05 22.66 -15.44
C ALA A 692 -10.07 21.91 -14.59
N TRP A 693 -9.63 21.32 -13.47
CA TRP A 693 -10.52 20.69 -12.49
C TRP A 693 -11.55 21.69 -11.95
N ARG A 694 -11.11 22.90 -11.58
CA ARG A 694 -12.01 23.93 -11.04
C ARG A 694 -13.05 24.35 -12.07
N ARG A 695 -12.67 24.56 -13.34
CA ARG A 695 -13.60 24.94 -14.41
C ARG A 695 -14.71 23.89 -14.60
N ALA A 696 -14.37 22.60 -14.55
CA ALA A 696 -15.35 21.51 -14.63
C ALA A 696 -16.34 21.48 -13.44
N HIS A 697 -16.00 22.10 -12.31
CA HIS A 697 -16.76 22.08 -11.07
C HIS A 697 -17.46 23.39 -10.71
N ILE A 698 -17.35 24.45 -11.52
CA ILE A 698 -18.09 25.69 -11.26
C ILE A 698 -19.58 25.46 -11.56
N PRO A 699 -20.49 25.71 -10.61
CA PRO A 699 -21.91 25.54 -10.87
C PRO A 699 -22.39 26.50 -11.97
N THR A 700 -23.04 25.97 -13.00
CA THR A 700 -23.50 26.76 -14.15
C THR A 700 -24.49 27.86 -13.77
N TRP A 701 -25.34 27.63 -12.76
CA TRP A 701 -26.27 28.64 -12.24
C TRP A 701 -25.54 29.86 -11.64
N LEU A 702 -24.37 29.66 -11.02
CA LEU A 702 -23.54 30.74 -10.48
C LEU A 702 -22.98 31.62 -11.60
N LEU A 703 -22.53 31.01 -12.70
CA LEU A 703 -22.10 31.74 -13.89
C LEU A 703 -23.25 32.53 -14.53
N ALA A 704 -24.46 31.97 -14.58
CA ALA A 704 -25.64 32.68 -15.07
C ALA A 704 -26.01 33.88 -14.18
N CYS A 705 -25.93 33.73 -12.85
CA CYS A 705 -26.12 34.83 -11.90
C CYS A 705 -25.05 35.91 -12.06
N ALA A 706 -23.77 35.53 -12.16
CA ALA A 706 -22.67 36.46 -12.39
C ALA A 706 -22.85 37.24 -13.71
N ALA A 707 -23.24 36.55 -14.79
CA ALA A 707 -23.53 37.21 -16.06
C ALA A 707 -24.69 38.22 -15.96
N ARG A 708 -25.75 37.91 -15.20
CA ARG A 708 -26.84 38.86 -14.93
C ARG A 708 -26.37 40.06 -14.13
N TYR A 709 -25.54 39.84 -13.11
CA TYR A 709 -24.95 40.90 -12.30
C TYR A 709 -24.06 41.84 -13.13
N HIS A 710 -23.15 41.29 -13.94
CA HIS A 710 -22.30 42.10 -14.82
C HIS A 710 -23.09 42.85 -15.88
N ARG A 711 -24.14 42.24 -16.47
CA ARG A 711 -25.05 42.97 -17.37
C ARG A 711 -25.76 44.12 -16.65
N TRP A 712 -26.23 43.91 -15.42
CA TRP A 712 -26.83 44.98 -14.62
C TRP A 712 -25.85 46.14 -14.38
N GLN A 713 -24.58 45.85 -14.06
CA GLN A 713 -23.52 46.86 -13.89
C GLN A 713 -23.14 47.63 -15.16
N LEU A 714 -23.50 47.14 -16.35
CA LEU A 714 -23.24 47.87 -17.61
C LEU A 714 -24.37 48.87 -17.94
N HIS A 715 -25.53 48.74 -17.30
CA HIS A 715 -26.72 49.57 -17.55
C HIS A 715 -27.01 50.59 -16.44
N HIS A 716 -26.14 50.66 -15.42
CA HIS A 716 -26.11 51.65 -14.34
C HIS A 716 -24.67 52.16 -14.23
#